data_AF-A0A2V8ZXW5-F1
#
_entry.id   AF-A0A2V8ZXW5-F1
#
_cell.length_a   1.000
_cell.length_b   1.000
_cell.length_c   1.000
_cell.angle_alpha   90.00
_cell.angle_beta   90.00
_cell.angle_gamma   90.00
#
_symmetry.space_group_name_H-M   'P 1'
#
loop_
_entity.id
_entity.type
_entity.pdbx_description
1 polymer ?
#
loop_
_entity_poly.entity_id
_entity_poly.type
_entity_poly.pdbx_seq_one_letter_code
_entity_poly.pdbx_strand_id
1 'polypeptide(L)'
;MNSNMWLKCFRNCNAVTRAATYGCAAPPPCGKLGPVKCSDPPPRRELAFVMNWNFYRKVSSSLARYAALLWALAGIFLATQFSLPVFASDPKDPAAVPEKPGEPGAPRTSILKSSVLDTKEGLTLRLTADLGSVNITQIEPGSPPVVRYTVHVETDARGAAATQLLNNYSLKAGTSATGVEIAGALFPQPAHHANAQFWVQFEVAVPRNYNVEVNTDAGDITTGDIGGTALLKTQGGNIIAGRIGRAGFREISRGRPLARLETEGGHIKVMDVLGDLTAFTAGGHINAGNISGDASLRSGGGHIRARQIGGRADLETVGGNITVGQTASFVSVHTGGGQIDFGEVRGSVRAQTGGGGIHVMYVSGPMEVESNGGSICVTSASGAVQAATSGGSITAWINPNAPAGKGPLRLEAPSQLASGTGDIVVYLPRDLAVNIDALVSNGTEHHIEADSALHLIMQGPTSGVGPVHAMAVLNGGGAALKLRTTGGKIRLQFIDAQLALRESLLCEQADRLNKRFMEAGLAPVSFPPSMGPTPCDTNRQPEKTQPERTKNSTDWLEDWLIDLERRFRGGITEDPDEFLKRITYHPYPTYPSLAQRAGIHGFVVLQAKITKDGRVEVLKALEGEPALVDAAIDAVKRWRGKPEWAKGKPVEVISTLKFDFQLR
;
A
#
# COMPACT_ATOMS: atom_id res chain seq x y z
N MET A 1 27.21 -7.88 20.71
CA MET A 1 28.01 -8.66 19.75
C MET A 1 27.13 -9.00 18.55
N ASN A 2 27.37 -8.28 17.44
CA ASN A 2 26.92 -8.44 16.04
C ASN A 2 25.59 -9.13 15.67
N SER A 3 24.54 -8.30 15.52
CA SER A 3 23.27 -8.62 14.83
C SER A 3 23.39 -8.70 13.28
N ASN A 4 24.58 -8.44 12.71
CA ASN A 4 24.82 -8.39 11.26
C ASN A 4 25.30 -9.71 10.63
N MET A 5 25.37 -10.80 11.39
CA MET A 5 25.87 -12.09 10.88
C MET A 5 24.78 -12.93 10.18
N TRP A 6 23.50 -12.70 10.52
CA TRP A 6 22.39 -13.50 10.00
C TRP A 6 22.04 -13.16 8.54
N LEU A 7 21.99 -11.86 8.17
CA LEU A 7 21.79 -11.44 6.77
C LEU A 7 22.94 -11.86 5.84
N LYS A 8 24.17 -11.99 6.34
CA LYS A 8 25.32 -12.46 5.53
C LYS A 8 25.25 -13.94 5.18
N CYS A 9 24.65 -14.77 6.03
CA CYS A 9 24.38 -16.18 5.70
C CYS A 9 23.21 -16.34 4.70
N PHE A 10 22.28 -15.39 4.66
CA PHE A 10 21.14 -15.40 3.74
C PHE A 10 21.57 -15.28 2.26
N ARG A 11 22.62 -14.48 1.96
CA ARG A 11 23.10 -14.29 0.57
C ARG A 11 24.02 -15.39 0.03
N ASN A 12 24.64 -16.20 0.90
CA ASN A 12 25.72 -17.10 0.47
C ASN A 12 25.29 -18.53 0.06
N CYS A 13 23.98 -18.83 -0.03
CA CYS A 13 23.50 -20.15 -0.46
C CYS A 13 23.04 -20.24 -1.93
N ASN A 14 23.29 -19.21 -2.76
CA ASN A 14 22.89 -19.16 -4.17
C ASN A 14 24.09 -19.17 -5.14
N ALA A 15 25.02 -20.10 -4.94
CA ALA A 15 26.04 -20.41 -5.95
C ALA A 15 25.95 -21.90 -6.33
N VAL A 16 26.11 -22.19 -7.63
CA VAL A 16 25.95 -23.50 -8.34
C VAL A 16 24.47 -23.70 -8.80
N THR A 17 24.07 -23.67 -10.08
CA THR A 17 24.72 -23.86 -11.40
C THR A 17 23.83 -23.31 -12.53
N ARG A 18 24.43 -22.66 -13.55
CA ARG A 18 23.88 -22.54 -14.92
C ARG A 18 25.00 -22.92 -15.88
N ALA A 19 24.86 -24.02 -16.61
CA ALA A 19 25.55 -24.24 -17.87
C ALA A 19 24.71 -25.20 -18.72
N ALA A 20 24.17 -24.66 -19.81
CA ALA A 20 23.54 -25.43 -20.88
C ALA A 20 24.59 -25.75 -21.95
N THR A 21 24.51 -26.99 -22.46
CA THR A 21 24.71 -27.39 -23.86
C THR A 21 25.91 -26.82 -24.64
N TYR A 22 26.89 -27.65 -24.93
CA TYR A 22 27.43 -27.89 -26.28
C TYR A 22 28.15 -29.24 -26.29
N GLY A 23 27.92 -30.02 -27.36
CA GLY A 23 28.34 -31.40 -27.47
C GLY A 23 29.76 -31.61 -27.98
N CYS A 24 30.11 -32.90 -27.99
CA CYS A 24 31.14 -33.60 -28.77
C CYS A 24 32.28 -34.27 -27.97
N ALA A 25 32.37 -35.57 -28.25
CA ALA A 25 33.53 -36.48 -28.25
C ALA A 25 34.09 -37.02 -26.92
N ALA A 26 34.13 -38.35 -26.89
CA ALA A 26 34.71 -39.25 -25.89
C ALA A 26 36.26 -39.37 -26.05
N PRO A 27 36.97 -40.00 -25.09
CA PRO A 27 38.37 -39.72 -24.67
C PRO A 27 39.44 -40.58 -25.38
N PRO A 28 40.74 -40.46 -25.03
CA PRO A 28 41.44 -41.59 -24.36
C PRO A 28 42.59 -41.12 -23.37
N PRO A 29 43.54 -41.97 -22.88
CA PRO A 29 43.59 -42.38 -21.47
C PRO A 29 44.95 -42.18 -20.74
N CYS A 30 44.93 -42.40 -19.42
CA CYS A 30 46.02 -42.84 -18.51
C CYS A 30 47.49 -42.39 -18.69
N GLY A 31 48.06 -41.77 -17.64
CA GLY A 31 49.52 -41.70 -17.44
C GLY A 31 49.94 -41.00 -16.13
N LYS A 32 50.83 -41.64 -15.35
CA LYS A 32 51.22 -41.33 -13.96
C LYS A 32 52.24 -40.18 -13.78
N LEU A 33 52.09 -39.46 -12.65
CA LEU A 33 53.08 -38.91 -11.69
C LEU A 33 54.35 -38.16 -12.15
N GLY A 34 54.53 -36.94 -11.61
CA GLY A 34 55.84 -36.31 -11.34
C GLY A 34 55.76 -34.79 -11.09
N PRO A 35 56.31 -34.24 -9.97
CA PRO A 35 56.18 -32.82 -9.63
C PRO A 35 57.36 -32.01 -10.20
N VAL A 36 57.09 -30.85 -10.82
CA VAL A 36 58.15 -29.90 -11.20
C VAL A 36 57.76 -28.50 -10.74
N LYS A 37 58.64 -27.92 -9.92
CA LYS A 37 58.59 -26.54 -9.41
C LYS A 37 58.71 -25.55 -10.57
N CYS A 38 57.80 -24.56 -10.60
CA CYS A 38 57.81 -23.47 -11.55
C CYS A 38 58.98 -22.52 -11.30
N SER A 39 59.72 -22.23 -12.37
CA SER A 39 60.56 -21.03 -12.53
C SER A 39 59.75 -19.94 -13.23
N ASP A 40 59.86 -18.70 -12.74
CA ASP A 40 59.25 -17.50 -13.32
C ASP A 40 59.67 -17.25 -14.78
N PRO A 41 58.77 -16.70 -15.63
CA PRO A 41 59.12 -16.19 -16.95
C PRO A 41 59.27 -14.65 -17.00
N PRO A 42 60.09 -14.12 -17.93
CA PRO A 42 60.24 -12.68 -18.22
C PRO A 42 59.28 -12.19 -19.35
N PRO A 43 59.28 -10.88 -19.68
CA PRO A 43 58.07 -10.17 -20.12
C PRO A 43 58.05 -9.75 -21.61
N ARG A 44 56.86 -9.41 -22.15
CA ARG A 44 56.59 -8.19 -22.94
C ARG A 44 55.14 -8.10 -23.50
N ARG A 45 54.53 -6.92 -23.24
CA ARG A 45 53.65 -6.07 -24.10
C ARG A 45 52.54 -6.72 -24.96
N GLU A 46 51.29 -6.38 -24.67
CA GLU A 46 50.50 -5.41 -25.47
C GLU A 46 49.21 -4.96 -24.76
N LEU A 47 48.62 -3.88 -25.29
CA LEU A 47 47.63 -3.00 -24.69
C LEU A 47 46.19 -3.53 -24.69
N ALA A 48 45.54 -3.30 -23.55
CA ALA A 48 44.17 -2.80 -23.33
C ALA A 48 43.04 -3.22 -24.29
N PHE A 49 42.10 -4.02 -23.78
CA PHE A 49 40.75 -3.59 -23.38
C PHE A 49 39.99 -4.80 -22.83
N VAL A 50 39.70 -4.85 -21.52
CA VAL A 50 38.47 -5.43 -20.94
C VAL A 50 38.42 -5.11 -19.44
N MET A 51 37.33 -4.43 -19.08
CA MET A 51 36.64 -4.36 -17.79
C MET A 51 36.91 -5.54 -16.83
N ASN A 52 37.39 -5.26 -15.60
CA ASN A 52 36.54 -5.43 -14.41
C ASN A 52 37.17 -4.93 -13.09
N TRP A 53 36.31 -4.33 -12.27
CA TRP A 53 36.18 -4.49 -10.81
C TRP A 53 37.46 -4.51 -9.94
N ASN A 54 37.88 -3.32 -9.47
CA ASN A 54 38.37 -3.07 -8.10
C ASN A 54 38.67 -1.58 -7.91
N PHE A 55 37.66 -0.80 -7.50
CA PHE A 55 37.85 0.57 -6.99
C PHE A 55 37.17 0.69 -5.62
N TYR A 56 37.79 0.06 -4.61
CA TYR A 56 37.52 0.33 -3.20
C TYR A 56 38.86 0.39 -2.45
N ARG A 57 39.62 1.46 -2.70
CA ARG A 57 40.64 1.98 -1.77
C ARG A 57 40.96 3.44 -2.10
N LYS A 58 40.91 4.27 -1.05
CA LYS A 58 41.30 5.70 -0.94
C LYS A 58 40.37 6.74 -1.60
N VAL A 59 39.50 7.34 -0.79
CA VAL A 59 39.74 8.68 -0.22
C VAL A 59 39.24 8.67 1.24
N SER A 60 40.21 8.54 2.14
CA SER A 60 40.11 8.89 3.55
C SER A 60 40.65 10.32 3.63
N SER A 61 39.77 11.29 3.92
CA SER A 61 40.08 12.59 4.54
C SER A 61 38.91 13.56 4.31
N SER A 62 38.02 13.71 5.30
CA SER A 62 37.34 14.98 5.68
C SER A 62 36.09 14.76 6.55
N LEU A 63 36.19 13.92 7.58
CA LEU A 63 35.23 13.89 8.70
C LEU A 63 35.99 14.02 10.03
N ALA A 64 36.89 15.01 10.05
CA ALA A 64 37.60 15.47 11.23
C ALA A 64 37.54 17.00 11.24
N ARG A 65 36.38 17.53 11.63
CA ARG A 65 36.10 18.88 12.16
C ARG A 65 34.62 18.83 12.57
N TYR A 66 34.30 19.27 13.79
CA TYR A 66 32.99 19.20 14.48
C TYR A 66 32.69 17.98 15.37
N ALA A 67 33.70 17.50 16.08
CA ALA A 67 33.50 16.76 17.33
C ALA A 67 34.60 17.10 18.34
N ALA A 68 34.66 18.36 18.77
CA ALA A 68 35.52 18.83 19.85
C ALA A 68 35.00 20.17 20.38
N LEU A 69 33.94 20.14 21.20
CA LEU A 69 33.61 21.19 22.19
C LEU A 69 32.32 20.78 22.92
N LEU A 70 32.38 19.69 23.69
CA LEU A 70 31.47 19.40 24.79
C LEU A 70 32.09 18.27 25.60
N TRP A 71 32.27 18.52 26.91
CA TRP A 71 32.88 17.67 27.96
C TRP A 71 34.39 17.85 28.19
N ALA A 72 34.79 19.06 28.55
CA ALA A 72 35.86 19.27 29.52
C ALA A 72 35.35 20.23 30.60
N LEU A 73 34.99 19.67 31.76
CA LEU A 73 34.91 20.24 33.13
C LEU A 73 33.72 19.66 33.90
N ALA A 74 33.88 18.42 34.35
CA ALA A 74 33.13 17.88 35.48
C ALA A 74 34.13 17.15 36.41
N GLY A 75 34.29 17.67 37.62
CA GLY A 75 35.03 17.10 38.75
C GLY A 75 36.31 17.88 39.11
N ILE A 76 36.62 18.21 40.37
CA ILE A 76 36.08 17.83 41.69
C ILE A 76 36.58 18.87 42.74
N PHE A 77 35.90 18.92 43.89
CA PHE A 77 36.30 19.35 45.25
C PHE A 77 35.94 20.78 45.69
N LEU A 78 35.43 21.07 46.90
CA LEU A 78 34.68 20.38 47.97
C LEU A 78 34.41 21.46 49.04
N ALA A 79 33.22 21.46 49.64
CA ALA A 79 32.86 21.98 50.97
C ALA A 79 33.39 23.35 51.46
N THR A 80 32.47 24.29 51.69
CA THR A 80 32.29 24.98 53.00
C THR A 80 30.91 25.65 53.09
N GLN A 81 30.37 25.64 54.29
CA GLN A 81 29.07 26.18 54.72
C GLN A 81 29.07 27.73 54.82
N PHE A 82 27.86 28.26 55.04
CA PHE A 82 27.47 29.54 55.65
C PHE A 82 26.85 30.62 54.74
N SER A 83 25.56 30.85 55.05
CA SER A 83 24.84 32.12 55.16
C SER A 83 24.45 32.94 53.93
N LEU A 84 23.14 33.05 53.75
CA LEU A 84 22.43 34.12 53.04
C LEU A 84 22.91 35.50 53.50
N PRO A 85 22.90 36.49 52.59
CA PRO A 85 22.17 37.70 52.90
C PRO A 85 21.12 38.00 51.84
N VAL A 86 19.94 38.33 52.37
CA VAL A 86 18.84 39.01 51.70
C VAL A 86 19.36 40.33 51.14
N PHE A 87 19.25 40.51 49.83
CA PHE A 87 19.11 41.83 49.22
C PHE A 87 17.90 41.79 48.32
N ALA A 88 16.82 42.36 48.85
CA ALA A 88 15.65 42.75 48.08
C ALA A 88 16.05 43.92 47.17
N SER A 89 15.82 43.74 45.87
CA SER A 89 15.70 44.84 44.92
C SER A 89 14.60 44.47 43.94
N ASP A 90 13.54 45.27 43.93
CA ASP A 90 12.34 45.12 43.12
C ASP A 90 12.66 44.94 41.63
N PRO A 91 12.11 43.92 40.95
CA PRO A 91 12.05 43.92 39.50
C PRO A 91 11.00 44.96 39.07
N LYS A 92 11.48 46.07 38.50
CA LYS A 92 10.68 46.95 37.65
C LYS A 92 10.13 46.10 36.51
N ASP A 93 8.81 45.87 36.52
CA ASP A 93 8.06 45.36 35.39
C ASP A 93 8.40 46.16 34.13
N PRO A 94 8.92 45.55 33.05
CA PRO A 94 8.84 46.18 31.74
C PRO A 94 7.35 46.24 31.38
N ALA A 95 6.86 47.46 31.19
CA ALA A 95 5.49 47.74 30.81
C ALA A 95 5.04 46.81 29.69
N ALA A 96 3.97 46.06 29.96
CA ALA A 96 3.24 45.31 28.96
C ALA A 96 2.87 46.25 27.81
N VAL A 97 3.51 46.07 26.65
CA VAL A 97 2.97 46.54 25.38
C VAL A 97 1.71 45.69 25.16
N PRO A 98 0.52 46.28 25.00
CA PRO A 98 -0.66 45.49 24.70
C PRO A 98 -0.54 44.96 23.27
N GLU A 99 -0.03 43.73 23.12
CA GLU A 99 -0.30 42.92 21.95
C GLU A 99 -1.79 42.57 21.98
N LYS A 100 -2.58 43.32 21.21
CA LYS A 100 -3.97 42.96 20.93
C LYS A 100 -3.97 41.66 20.10
N PRO A 101 -4.78 40.65 20.46
CA PRO A 101 -5.09 39.52 19.58
C PRO A 101 -5.67 40.04 18.26
N GLY A 102 -5.24 39.44 17.15
CA GLY A 102 -5.50 39.88 15.77
C GLY A 102 -6.95 40.30 15.51
N GLU A 103 -7.12 41.58 15.18
CA GLU A 103 -8.30 42.07 14.46
C GLU A 103 -8.28 41.54 13.01
N PRO A 104 -9.41 41.04 12.47
CA PRO A 104 -9.50 40.71 11.05
C PRO A 104 -9.46 42.00 10.22
N GLY A 105 -8.45 42.15 9.36
CA GLY A 105 -8.49 43.09 8.24
C GLY A 105 -7.95 44.50 8.50
N ALA A 106 -6.69 44.64 8.91
CA ALA A 106 -5.99 45.90 8.65
C ALA A 106 -5.86 46.09 7.11
N PRO A 107 -6.10 47.30 6.57
CA PRO A 107 -6.06 47.53 5.12
C PRO A 107 -4.63 47.32 4.60
N ARG A 108 -4.43 46.25 3.84
CA ARG A 108 -3.18 45.97 3.13
C ARG A 108 -3.08 46.88 1.91
N THR A 109 -1.90 47.43 1.66
CA THR A 109 -1.66 48.14 0.39
C THR A 109 -1.32 47.10 -0.66
N SER A 110 -2.06 47.09 -1.77
CA SER A 110 -1.88 46.11 -2.85
C SER A 110 -1.63 46.77 -4.20
N ILE A 111 -0.86 46.10 -5.04
CA ILE A 111 -0.70 46.44 -6.47
C ILE A 111 -1.09 45.24 -7.30
N LEU A 112 -1.90 45.50 -8.32
CA LEU A 112 -2.33 44.54 -9.32
C LEU A 112 -1.56 44.78 -10.62
N LYS A 113 -0.83 43.78 -11.11
CA LYS A 113 -0.20 43.81 -12.44
C LYS A 113 -0.81 42.70 -13.29
N SER A 114 -1.58 43.06 -14.31
CA SER A 114 -2.15 42.10 -15.26
C SER A 114 -1.71 42.40 -16.70
N SER A 115 -1.53 41.35 -17.49
CA SER A 115 -1.26 41.48 -18.93
C SER A 115 -1.68 40.22 -19.67
N VAL A 116 -1.76 40.34 -20.99
CA VAL A 116 -2.07 39.26 -21.93
C VAL A 116 -0.91 39.14 -22.91
N LEU A 117 -0.42 37.91 -23.08
CA LEU A 117 0.67 37.58 -23.98
C LEU A 117 0.20 36.62 -25.06
N ASP A 118 0.35 37.01 -26.32
CA ASP A 118 0.01 36.16 -27.46
C ASP A 118 0.97 34.97 -27.57
N THR A 119 0.43 33.79 -27.87
CA THR A 119 1.26 32.60 -27.99
C THR A 119 0.69 31.56 -28.98
N LYS A 120 1.33 30.39 -29.05
CA LYS A 120 0.90 29.23 -29.84
C LYS A 120 0.77 28.03 -28.94
N GLU A 121 -0.13 27.11 -29.28
CA GLU A 121 -0.25 25.84 -28.57
C GLU A 121 1.04 25.01 -28.62
N GLY A 122 1.27 24.15 -27.62
CA GLY A 122 2.44 23.26 -27.59
C GLY A 122 3.73 23.89 -27.04
N LEU A 123 3.70 25.18 -26.69
CA LEU A 123 4.85 25.89 -26.12
C LEU A 123 4.88 25.74 -24.59
N THR A 124 5.92 26.31 -23.96
CA THR A 124 6.18 26.17 -22.53
C THR A 124 5.98 27.49 -21.79
N LEU A 125 5.23 27.45 -20.69
CA LEU A 125 5.21 28.52 -19.70
C LEU A 125 6.39 28.31 -18.74
N ARG A 126 7.25 29.30 -18.62
CA ARG A 126 8.32 29.35 -17.61
C ARG A 126 8.00 30.44 -16.61
N LEU A 127 7.66 30.05 -15.40
CA LEU A 127 7.44 30.96 -14.29
C LEU A 127 8.56 30.76 -13.26
N THR A 128 9.30 31.82 -12.97
CA THR A 128 10.28 31.85 -11.89
C THR A 128 9.89 32.94 -10.91
N ALA A 129 9.74 32.59 -9.63
CA ALA A 129 9.38 33.52 -8.58
C ALA A 129 10.23 33.28 -7.33
N ASP A 130 10.72 34.33 -6.68
CA ASP A 130 11.39 34.16 -5.38
C ASP A 130 10.34 33.91 -4.28
N LEU A 131 9.23 34.65 -4.35
CA LEU A 131 8.13 34.60 -3.39
C LEU A 131 6.80 34.62 -4.15
N GLY A 132 5.90 33.72 -3.78
CA GLY A 132 4.49 33.79 -4.14
C GLY A 132 3.85 32.44 -4.41
N SER A 133 2.55 32.38 -4.10
CA SER A 133 1.72 31.25 -4.48
C SER A 133 1.33 31.37 -5.96
N VAL A 134 1.39 30.25 -6.66
CA VAL A 134 1.15 30.18 -8.11
C VAL A 134 -0.11 29.35 -8.34
N ASN A 135 -1.08 29.93 -9.03
CA ASN A 135 -2.29 29.26 -9.46
C ASN A 135 -2.37 29.25 -10.99
N ILE A 136 -2.32 28.06 -11.57
CA ILE A 136 -2.36 27.86 -13.02
C ILE A 136 -3.67 27.22 -13.41
N THR A 137 -4.41 27.87 -14.30
CA THR A 137 -5.69 27.39 -14.82
C THR A 137 -5.63 27.23 -16.33
N GLN A 138 -6.43 26.31 -16.87
CA GLN A 138 -6.57 26.16 -18.31
C GLN A 138 -7.67 27.06 -18.85
N ILE A 139 -7.42 27.70 -19.99
CA ILE A 139 -8.41 28.48 -20.71
C ILE A 139 -9.41 27.53 -21.40
N GLU A 140 -10.67 27.99 -21.52
CA GLU A 140 -11.74 27.25 -22.17
C GLU A 140 -11.43 26.87 -23.63
N PRO A 141 -11.86 25.68 -24.08
CA PRO A 141 -11.60 25.19 -25.44
C PRO A 141 -12.25 26.09 -26.48
N GLY A 142 -11.50 26.46 -27.53
CA GLY A 142 -11.94 27.36 -28.60
C GLY A 142 -11.54 28.83 -28.39
N SER A 143 -10.93 29.17 -27.26
CA SER A 143 -10.33 30.49 -27.02
C SER A 143 -9.00 30.64 -27.79
N PRO A 144 -8.62 31.88 -28.19
CA PRO A 144 -7.32 32.12 -28.80
C PRO A 144 -6.18 31.73 -27.84
N PRO A 145 -5.06 31.20 -28.36
CA PRO A 145 -3.92 30.78 -27.54
C PRO A 145 -3.18 31.99 -27.00
N VAL A 146 -3.67 32.54 -25.89
CA VAL A 146 -3.03 33.61 -25.13
C VAL A 146 -2.69 33.10 -23.73
N VAL A 147 -1.63 33.63 -23.13
CA VAL A 147 -1.37 33.48 -21.70
C VAL A 147 -1.84 34.75 -21.01
N ARG A 148 -2.77 34.60 -20.07
CA ARG A 148 -3.22 35.71 -19.22
C ARG A 148 -2.57 35.55 -17.87
N TYR A 149 -1.94 36.59 -17.36
CA TYR A 149 -1.42 36.56 -16.01
C TYR A 149 -1.89 37.77 -15.22
N THR A 150 -2.15 37.54 -13.94
CA THR A 150 -2.50 38.54 -12.95
C THR A 150 -1.61 38.30 -11.74
N VAL A 151 -0.82 39.30 -11.34
CA VAL A 151 0.03 39.24 -10.15
C VAL A 151 -0.50 40.23 -9.14
N HIS A 152 -0.93 39.70 -7.99
CA HIS A 152 -1.36 40.47 -6.83
C HIS A 152 -0.19 40.53 -5.86
N VAL A 153 0.29 41.73 -5.54
CA VAL A 153 1.33 41.95 -4.55
C VAL A 153 0.74 42.75 -3.40
N GLU A 154 0.79 42.22 -2.19
CA GLU A 154 0.32 42.87 -0.97
C GLU A 154 1.46 43.01 0.03
N THR A 155 1.41 44.08 0.83
CA THR A 155 2.28 44.26 1.99
C THR A 155 1.49 44.82 3.18
N ASP A 156 1.92 44.46 4.39
CA ASP A 156 1.43 45.03 5.65
C ASP A 156 2.11 46.37 6.01
N ALA A 157 3.16 46.75 5.28
CA ALA A 157 3.79 48.06 5.40
C ALA A 157 2.79 49.18 5.09
N ARG A 158 2.98 50.35 5.71
CA ARG A 158 2.11 51.52 5.57
C ARG A 158 2.85 52.74 5.05
N GLY A 159 2.11 53.67 4.44
CA GLY A 159 2.61 54.96 3.99
C GLY A 159 3.64 54.86 2.85
N ALA A 160 4.56 55.81 2.78
CA ALA A 160 5.56 55.89 1.71
C ALA A 160 6.47 54.65 1.60
N ALA A 161 6.72 53.97 2.73
CA ALA A 161 7.50 52.74 2.77
C ALA A 161 6.81 51.60 2.00
N ALA A 162 5.47 51.47 2.10
CA ALA A 162 4.70 50.48 1.36
C ALA A 162 4.83 50.68 -0.16
N THR A 163 4.66 51.92 -0.61
CA THR A 163 4.74 52.26 -2.04
C THR A 163 6.14 52.04 -2.60
N GLN A 164 7.19 52.36 -1.83
CA GLN A 164 8.58 52.09 -2.22
C GLN A 164 8.83 50.58 -2.35
N LEU A 165 8.40 49.79 -1.37
CA LEU A 165 8.55 48.34 -1.37
C LEU A 165 7.82 47.68 -2.54
N LEU A 166 6.58 48.10 -2.81
CA LEU A 166 5.77 47.58 -3.92
C LEU A 166 6.35 47.98 -5.29
N ASN A 167 6.96 49.16 -5.42
CA ASN A 167 7.62 49.59 -6.65
C ASN A 167 8.94 48.85 -6.91
N ASN A 168 9.60 48.35 -5.85
CA ASN A 168 10.84 47.58 -5.98
C ASN A 168 10.59 46.14 -6.44
N TYR A 169 9.34 45.67 -6.43
CA TYR A 169 8.97 44.36 -6.99
C TYR A 169 9.13 44.34 -8.53
N SER A 170 10.16 43.65 -9.00
CA SER A 170 10.47 43.51 -10.42
C SER A 170 9.70 42.34 -11.02
N LEU A 171 8.73 42.66 -11.87
CA LEU A 171 8.02 41.68 -12.69
C LEU A 171 8.44 41.86 -14.15
N LYS A 172 9.08 40.85 -14.73
CA LYS A 172 9.41 40.78 -16.15
C LYS A 172 8.55 39.70 -16.79
N ALA A 173 7.80 40.06 -17.82
CA ALA A 173 7.02 39.10 -18.59
C ALA A 173 7.24 39.35 -20.08
N GLY A 174 7.44 38.29 -20.84
CA GLY A 174 7.72 38.39 -22.27
C GLY A 174 7.41 37.10 -23.02
N THR A 175 7.24 37.23 -24.33
CA THR A 175 7.11 36.10 -25.25
C THR A 175 8.48 35.75 -25.81
N SER A 176 8.79 34.46 -25.85
CA SER A 176 10.02 33.92 -26.42
C SER A 176 9.69 32.91 -27.52
N ALA A 177 10.72 32.45 -28.25
CA ALA A 177 10.54 31.42 -29.28
C ALA A 177 10.05 30.07 -28.71
N THR A 178 10.29 29.82 -27.42
CA THR A 178 9.95 28.58 -26.71
C THR A 178 8.65 28.67 -25.91
N GLY A 179 8.05 29.87 -25.80
CA GLY A 179 6.77 30.08 -25.13
C GLY A 179 6.69 31.42 -24.40
N VAL A 180 6.25 31.38 -23.14
CA VAL A 180 6.04 32.58 -22.33
C VAL A 180 6.91 32.51 -21.09
N GLU A 181 7.64 33.58 -20.79
CA GLU A 181 8.50 33.69 -19.63
C GLU A 181 7.98 34.77 -18.70
N ILE A 182 7.76 34.40 -17.43
CA ILE A 182 7.33 35.30 -16.35
C ILE A 182 8.34 35.14 -15.21
N ALA A 183 9.02 36.23 -14.87
CA ALA A 183 10.00 36.29 -13.80
C ALA A 183 9.59 37.37 -12.78
N GLY A 184 9.28 36.94 -11.56
CA GLY A 184 8.99 37.83 -10.43
C GLY A 184 10.13 37.75 -9.41
N ALA A 185 10.86 38.85 -9.22
CA ALA A 185 11.97 38.90 -8.28
C ALA A 185 11.77 40.02 -7.25
N LEU A 186 12.02 39.68 -5.99
CA LEU A 186 12.16 40.66 -4.90
C LEU A 186 13.65 40.88 -4.68
N PHE A 187 14.15 42.00 -5.18
CA PHE A 187 15.55 42.35 -4.95
C PHE A 187 15.82 42.44 -3.44
N PRO A 188 16.87 41.77 -2.92
CA PRO A 188 17.23 41.87 -1.51
C PRO A 188 17.64 43.30 -1.21
N GLN A 189 16.75 44.04 -0.55
CA GLN A 189 17.09 45.25 0.19
C GLN A 189 17.55 44.88 1.60
N PRO A 190 18.21 45.78 2.35
CA PRO A 190 18.53 45.57 3.76
C PRO A 190 17.23 45.51 4.61
N ALA A 191 16.44 44.46 4.41
CA ALA A 191 15.15 44.19 5.03
C ALA A 191 15.31 43.65 6.46
N HIS A 192 16.36 44.06 7.16
CA HIS A 192 16.46 43.94 8.61
C HIS A 192 15.85 45.15 9.33
N HIS A 193 15.31 46.14 8.62
CA HIS A 193 14.78 47.39 9.23
C HIS A 193 13.28 47.63 9.02
N ALA A 194 12.61 46.84 8.18
CA ALA A 194 11.16 46.85 8.05
C ALA A 194 10.66 45.41 8.24
N ASN A 195 10.12 45.10 9.42
CA ASN A 195 9.37 43.87 9.69
C ASN A 195 8.07 43.85 8.87
N ALA A 196 8.18 43.89 7.54
CA ALA A 196 7.06 43.93 6.62
C ALA A 196 6.93 42.57 5.93
N GLN A 197 5.74 41.99 6.02
CA GLN A 197 5.38 40.78 5.30
C GLN A 197 4.93 41.13 3.88
N PHE A 198 5.26 40.25 2.94
CA PHE A 198 4.84 40.32 1.56
C PHE A 198 4.02 39.09 1.20
N TRP A 199 2.94 39.31 0.49
CA TRP A 199 2.17 38.25 -0.14
C TRP A 199 2.14 38.51 -1.64
N VAL A 200 2.53 37.49 -2.41
CA VAL A 200 2.49 37.53 -3.87
C VAL A 200 1.62 36.37 -4.33
N GLN A 201 0.66 36.65 -5.19
CA GLN A 201 -0.19 35.63 -5.81
C GLN A 201 -0.16 35.79 -7.32
N PHE A 202 0.26 34.73 -8.00
CA PHE A 202 0.26 34.63 -9.44
C PHE A 202 -0.95 33.82 -9.88
N GLU A 203 -1.83 34.44 -10.67
CA GLU A 203 -2.92 33.75 -11.36
C GLU A 203 -2.58 33.73 -12.84
N VAL A 204 -2.30 32.54 -13.38
CA VAL A 204 -1.89 32.38 -14.78
C VAL A 204 -2.86 31.44 -15.48
N ALA A 205 -3.48 31.92 -16.55
CA ALA A 205 -4.32 31.11 -17.42
C ALA A 205 -3.52 30.73 -18.67
N VAL A 206 -3.38 29.42 -18.91
CA VAL A 206 -2.63 28.85 -20.04
C VAL A 206 -3.54 28.10 -21.02
N PRO A 207 -3.17 28.01 -22.30
CA PRO A 207 -3.85 27.12 -23.26
C PRO A 207 -3.77 25.64 -22.85
N ARG A 208 -4.66 24.77 -23.37
CA ARG A 208 -4.73 23.36 -22.95
C ARG A 208 -3.46 22.55 -23.21
N ASN A 209 -2.83 22.75 -24.36
CA ASN A 209 -1.69 21.96 -24.81
C ASN A 209 -0.35 22.59 -24.41
N TYR A 210 -0.30 23.29 -23.27
CA TYR A 210 0.91 23.95 -22.81
C TYR A 210 1.72 23.05 -21.88
N ASN A 211 3.05 23.16 -21.99
CA ASN A 211 3.96 22.66 -20.98
C ASN A 211 4.12 23.71 -19.88
N VAL A 212 4.27 23.27 -18.63
CA VAL A 212 4.32 24.17 -17.47
C VAL A 212 5.60 23.89 -16.69
N GLU A 213 6.48 24.88 -16.63
CA GLU A 213 7.68 24.90 -15.81
C GLU A 213 7.54 26.03 -14.78
N VAL A 214 7.36 25.66 -13.51
CA VAL A 214 7.22 26.60 -12.40
C VAL A 214 8.31 26.32 -11.39
N ASN A 215 9.08 27.36 -11.08
CA ASN A 215 10.02 27.37 -9.97
C ASN A 215 9.67 28.52 -9.04
N THR A 216 9.34 28.22 -7.79
CA THR A 216 9.13 29.23 -6.75
C THR A 216 9.98 28.90 -5.54
N ASP A 217 10.66 29.85 -4.90
CA ASP A 217 11.38 29.49 -3.67
C ASP A 217 10.39 29.35 -2.50
N ALA A 218 9.35 30.20 -2.45
CA ALA A 218 8.33 30.17 -1.42
C ALA A 218 6.91 30.32 -1.97
N GLY A 219 5.98 29.52 -1.45
CA GLY A 219 4.55 29.56 -1.79
C GLY A 219 4.04 28.25 -2.40
N ASP A 220 2.73 28.08 -2.36
CA ASP A 220 2.06 26.89 -2.88
C ASP A 220 1.93 26.97 -4.40
N ILE A 221 2.11 25.83 -5.07
CA ILE A 221 1.84 25.67 -6.49
C ILE A 221 0.54 24.89 -6.65
N THR A 222 -0.47 25.55 -7.19
CA THR A 222 -1.75 24.95 -7.55
C THR A 222 -1.91 24.99 -9.06
N THR A 223 -2.25 23.85 -9.65
CA THR A 223 -2.48 23.76 -11.09
C THR A 223 -3.75 22.96 -11.34
N GLY A 224 -4.54 23.41 -12.30
CA GLY A 224 -5.64 22.63 -12.85
C GLY A 224 -5.14 21.42 -13.65
N ASP A 225 -5.91 21.00 -14.64
CA ASP A 225 -5.42 20.01 -15.60
C ASP A 225 -4.30 20.65 -16.46
N ILE A 226 -3.27 19.87 -16.83
CA ILE A 226 -2.16 20.29 -17.69
C ILE A 226 -2.09 19.29 -18.85
N GLY A 227 -2.28 19.73 -20.09
CA GLY A 227 -2.28 18.84 -21.25
C GLY A 227 -0.88 18.46 -21.76
N GLY A 228 0.17 19.16 -21.32
CA GLY A 228 1.57 18.91 -21.65
C GLY A 228 2.37 18.29 -20.49
N THR A 229 3.67 18.59 -20.45
CA THR A 229 4.57 18.21 -19.33
C THR A 229 4.47 19.21 -18.19
N ALA A 230 4.66 18.75 -16.95
CA ALA A 230 4.70 19.60 -15.77
C ALA A 230 6.03 19.44 -15.01
N LEU A 231 6.77 20.53 -14.84
CA LEU A 231 7.92 20.62 -13.95
C LEU A 231 7.59 21.67 -12.88
N LEU A 232 7.20 21.22 -11.69
CA LEU A 232 6.78 22.09 -10.60
C LEU A 232 7.77 21.94 -9.45
N LYS A 233 8.40 23.05 -9.06
CA LYS A 233 9.38 23.09 -7.97
C LYS A 233 9.04 24.20 -7.00
N THR A 234 8.97 23.87 -5.71
CA THR A 234 8.86 24.83 -4.60
C THR A 234 9.82 24.45 -3.50
N GLN A 235 10.38 25.37 -2.70
CA GLN A 235 11.10 24.93 -1.50
C GLN A 235 10.12 24.69 -0.35
N GLY A 236 9.30 25.68 0.01
CA GLY A 236 8.46 25.60 1.20
C GLY A 236 7.03 25.07 0.99
N GLY A 237 6.45 25.28 -0.19
CA GLY A 237 5.01 25.13 -0.38
C GLY A 237 4.53 23.75 -0.77
N ASN A 238 3.21 23.58 -0.78
CA ASN A 238 2.52 22.41 -1.28
C ASN A 238 2.41 22.48 -2.81
N ILE A 239 2.43 21.32 -3.45
CA ILE A 239 2.14 21.18 -4.88
C ILE A 239 0.82 20.43 -5.00
N ILE A 240 -0.20 21.07 -5.57
CA ILE A 240 -1.47 20.47 -5.91
C ILE A 240 -1.65 20.56 -7.42
N ALA A 241 -1.67 19.41 -8.09
CA ALA A 241 -1.87 19.33 -9.52
C ALA A 241 -3.11 18.51 -9.87
N GLY A 242 -3.83 18.96 -10.91
CA GLY A 242 -4.90 18.20 -11.54
C GLY A 242 -4.36 17.02 -12.34
N ARG A 243 -4.97 16.75 -13.50
CA ARG A 243 -4.52 15.70 -14.41
C ARG A 243 -3.38 16.21 -15.27
N ILE A 244 -2.29 15.46 -15.36
CA ILE A 244 -1.11 15.84 -16.14
C ILE A 244 -0.97 14.89 -17.34
N GLY A 245 -0.86 15.50 -18.52
CA GLY A 245 -0.71 14.83 -19.79
C GLY A 245 -1.97 14.75 -20.63
N ARG A 246 -1.79 14.21 -21.84
CA ARG A 246 -2.85 13.99 -22.82
C ARG A 246 -2.78 12.57 -23.36
N ALA A 247 -3.95 12.00 -23.68
CA ALA A 247 -4.03 10.73 -24.39
C ALA A 247 -3.32 10.83 -25.76
N GLY A 248 -2.36 9.92 -26.01
CA GLY A 248 -1.54 9.89 -27.24
C GLY A 248 -0.12 10.43 -27.08
N PHE A 249 0.26 10.97 -25.92
CA PHE A 249 1.60 11.54 -25.69
C PHE A 249 2.68 10.48 -25.34
N ARG A 250 2.44 9.20 -25.63
CA ARG A 250 3.30 8.08 -25.16
C ARG A 250 4.61 7.94 -25.95
N GLU A 251 4.76 8.63 -27.08
CA GLU A 251 5.90 8.43 -28.00
C GLU A 251 7.02 9.48 -27.93
N ILE A 252 6.83 10.61 -27.23
CA ILE A 252 7.80 11.73 -27.29
C ILE A 252 8.72 11.79 -26.06
N SER A 253 8.37 11.12 -24.97
CA SER A 253 9.20 11.08 -23.75
C SER A 253 10.33 10.06 -23.88
N ARG A 254 11.40 10.42 -24.60
CA ARG A 254 12.71 9.72 -24.57
C ARG A 254 13.32 9.72 -23.16
N GLY A 255 12.76 8.94 -22.23
CA GLY A 255 13.25 8.80 -20.86
C GLY A 255 13.16 10.06 -19.99
N ARG A 256 12.31 11.04 -20.37
CA ARG A 256 12.01 12.22 -19.52
C ARG A 256 10.65 12.02 -18.84
N PRO A 257 10.55 12.21 -17.51
CA PRO A 257 9.27 12.10 -16.83
C PRO A 257 8.29 13.14 -17.37
N LEU A 258 7.04 12.74 -17.54
CA LEU A 258 5.97 13.64 -18.00
C LEU A 258 5.64 14.67 -16.93
N ALA A 259 5.68 14.25 -15.66
CA ALA A 259 5.50 15.09 -14.49
C ALA A 259 6.70 14.96 -13.54
N ARG A 260 7.32 16.08 -13.20
CA ARG A 260 8.37 16.17 -12.17
C ARG A 260 7.97 17.21 -11.13
N LEU A 261 7.68 16.74 -9.93
CA LEU A 261 7.16 17.55 -8.82
C LEU A 261 8.15 17.49 -7.65
N GLU A 262 8.68 18.63 -7.23
CA GLU A 262 9.67 18.70 -6.15
C GLU A 262 9.28 19.76 -5.13
N THR A 263 9.24 19.36 -3.86
CA THR A 263 9.09 20.27 -2.72
C THR A 263 10.07 19.90 -1.60
N GLU A 264 10.55 20.85 -0.81
CA GLU A 264 11.35 20.51 0.38
C GLU A 264 10.41 20.31 1.58
N GLY A 265 9.55 21.28 1.88
CA GLY A 265 8.69 21.23 3.07
C GLY A 265 7.27 20.69 2.86
N GLY A 266 6.68 20.90 1.69
CA GLY A 266 5.24 20.74 1.50
C GLY A 266 4.78 19.35 1.05
N HIS A 267 3.47 19.19 0.94
CA HIS A 267 2.83 17.99 0.43
C HIS A 267 2.68 18.05 -1.09
N ILE A 268 2.80 16.89 -1.75
CA ILE A 268 2.52 16.74 -3.17
C ILE A 268 1.22 15.96 -3.33
N LYS A 269 0.25 16.57 -3.99
CA LYS A 269 -1.00 15.93 -4.40
C LYS A 269 -1.16 16.06 -5.90
N VAL A 270 -1.24 14.94 -6.59
CA VAL A 270 -1.51 14.88 -8.03
C VAL A 270 -2.70 13.97 -8.28
N MET A 271 -3.63 14.39 -9.14
CA MET A 271 -4.78 13.55 -9.47
C MET A 271 -4.37 12.36 -10.32
N ASP A 272 -4.18 12.53 -11.63
CA ASP A 272 -3.80 11.43 -12.53
C ASP A 272 -2.67 11.89 -13.46
N VAL A 273 -1.77 10.97 -13.79
CA VAL A 273 -0.64 11.21 -14.69
C VAL A 273 -0.69 10.17 -15.81
N LEU A 274 -0.84 10.63 -17.05
CA LEU A 274 -0.95 9.75 -18.23
C LEU A 274 0.39 9.16 -18.70
N GLY A 275 1.48 9.47 -18.02
CA GLY A 275 2.83 8.96 -18.32
C GLY A 275 3.63 8.79 -17.03
N ASP A 276 4.93 9.05 -17.11
CA ASP A 276 5.84 8.83 -15.99
C ASP A 276 5.78 9.98 -14.99
N LEU A 277 5.79 9.65 -13.70
CA LEU A 277 5.79 10.61 -12.59
C LEU A 277 7.06 10.46 -11.75
N THR A 278 7.75 11.59 -11.55
CA THR A 278 8.79 11.72 -10.53
C THR A 278 8.31 12.73 -9.48
N ALA A 279 8.20 12.31 -8.23
CA ALA A 279 7.80 13.19 -7.14
C ALA A 279 8.77 13.08 -5.97
N PHE A 280 9.23 14.22 -5.45
CA PHE A 280 10.13 14.29 -4.30
C PHE A 280 9.62 15.30 -3.28
N THR A 281 9.55 14.89 -2.01
CA THR A 281 9.31 15.78 -0.87
C THR A 281 10.30 15.48 0.26
N ALA A 282 10.85 16.48 0.94
CA ALA A 282 11.76 16.22 2.07
C ALA A 282 11.00 15.92 3.36
N GLY A 283 9.83 16.52 3.61
CA GLY A 283 9.05 16.29 4.83
C GLY A 283 7.59 15.85 4.63
N GLY A 284 7.01 16.13 3.47
CA GLY A 284 5.57 16.02 3.25
C GLY A 284 5.07 14.64 2.80
N HIS A 285 3.77 14.57 2.57
CA HIS A 285 3.10 13.40 1.99
C HIS A 285 3.08 13.48 0.47
N ILE A 286 3.15 12.33 -0.18
CA ILE A 286 2.90 12.21 -1.62
C ILE A 286 1.60 11.43 -1.80
N ASN A 287 0.62 12.06 -2.44
CA ASN A 287 -0.64 11.43 -2.83
C ASN A 287 -0.81 11.52 -4.34
N ALA A 288 -0.69 10.39 -5.02
CA ALA A 288 -0.92 10.26 -6.44
C ALA A 288 -2.16 9.37 -6.69
N GLY A 289 -3.02 9.75 -7.64
CA GLY A 289 -4.08 8.86 -8.11
C GLY A 289 -3.55 7.83 -9.09
N ASN A 290 -3.95 7.92 -10.37
CA ASN A 290 -3.59 6.93 -11.38
C ASN A 290 -2.37 7.38 -12.18
N ILE A 291 -1.32 6.57 -12.20
CA ILE A 291 -0.10 6.79 -12.99
C ILE A 291 -0.05 5.73 -14.07
N SER A 292 -0.09 6.14 -15.34
CA SER A 292 -0.13 5.19 -16.47
C SER A 292 1.25 4.63 -16.84
N GLY A 293 2.31 5.39 -16.56
CA GLY A 293 3.70 5.01 -16.81
C GLY A 293 4.45 4.59 -15.54
N ASP A 294 5.75 4.86 -15.54
CA ASP A 294 6.64 4.57 -14.40
C ASP A 294 6.49 5.63 -13.31
N ALA A 295 6.62 5.22 -12.04
CA ALA A 295 6.48 6.09 -10.88
C ALA A 295 7.74 6.02 -10.00
N SER A 296 8.39 7.16 -9.78
CA SER A 296 9.47 7.32 -8.80
C SER A 296 9.03 8.32 -7.74
N LEU A 297 8.58 7.85 -6.58
CA LEU A 297 8.05 8.68 -5.49
C LEU A 297 8.95 8.57 -4.26
N ARG A 298 9.48 9.71 -3.80
CA ARG A 298 10.47 9.76 -2.72
C ARG A 298 10.06 10.78 -1.67
N SER A 299 9.99 10.36 -0.41
CA SER A 299 9.61 11.21 0.72
C SER A 299 10.65 11.12 1.84
N GLY A 300 11.09 12.24 2.41
CA GLY A 300 12.02 12.21 3.54
C GLY A 300 11.36 11.91 4.89
N GLY A 301 10.03 11.87 4.99
CA GLY A 301 9.36 11.57 6.27
C GLY A 301 7.87 11.25 6.19
N GLY A 302 7.14 11.81 5.23
CA GLY A 302 5.70 11.57 5.10
C GLY A 302 5.34 10.29 4.36
N HIS A 303 4.08 9.89 4.52
CA HIS A 303 3.41 8.82 3.78
C HIS A 303 3.41 8.98 2.26
N ILE A 304 3.49 7.85 1.56
CA ILE A 304 3.31 7.77 0.10
C ILE A 304 2.07 6.95 -0.17
N ARG A 305 1.13 7.51 -0.94
CA ARG A 305 -0.07 6.83 -1.40
C ARG A 305 -0.19 6.94 -2.92
N ALA A 306 -0.33 5.79 -3.57
CA ALA A 306 -0.62 5.70 -5.00
C ALA A 306 -1.86 4.82 -5.22
N ARG A 307 -2.81 5.26 -6.05
CA ARG A 307 -3.99 4.41 -6.37
C ARG A 307 -3.61 3.29 -7.31
N GLN A 308 -3.05 3.63 -8.47
CA GLN A 308 -2.68 2.68 -9.51
C GLN A 308 -1.39 3.12 -10.21
N ILE A 309 -0.49 2.17 -10.48
CA ILE A 309 0.74 2.37 -11.24
C ILE A 309 0.78 1.37 -12.41
N GLY A 310 0.77 1.88 -13.64
CA GLY A 310 0.77 1.06 -14.86
C GLY A 310 2.15 0.54 -15.26
N GLY A 311 3.22 1.23 -14.86
CA GLY A 311 4.61 0.86 -15.13
C GLY A 311 5.35 0.33 -13.90
N ARG A 312 6.67 0.56 -13.88
CA ARG A 312 7.54 0.26 -12.75
C ARG A 312 7.30 1.27 -11.61
N ALA A 313 7.19 0.78 -10.39
CA ALA A 313 7.09 1.60 -9.20
C ALA A 313 8.40 1.55 -8.39
N ASP A 314 8.98 2.71 -8.09
CA ASP A 314 10.09 2.89 -7.16
C ASP A 314 9.66 3.89 -6.08
N LEU A 315 9.40 3.39 -4.86
CA LEU A 315 8.83 4.17 -3.78
C LEU A 315 9.74 4.13 -2.55
N GLU A 316 10.15 5.28 -2.05
CA GLU A 316 11.04 5.35 -0.89
C GLU A 316 10.57 6.38 0.13
N THR A 317 10.56 5.99 1.40
CA THR A 317 10.34 6.92 2.52
C THR A 317 11.24 6.60 3.71
N VAL A 318 11.58 7.60 4.52
CA VAL A 318 12.40 7.33 5.73
C VAL A 318 11.55 6.83 6.89
N GLY A 319 10.36 7.39 7.11
CA GLY A 319 9.52 7.06 8.28
C GLY A 319 8.06 6.76 7.98
N GLY A 320 7.57 7.16 6.80
CA GLY A 320 6.16 7.06 6.47
C GLY A 320 5.72 5.65 6.07
N ASN A 321 4.42 5.39 6.22
CA ASN A 321 3.73 4.27 5.57
C ASN A 321 3.67 4.46 4.05
N ILE A 322 3.76 3.35 3.31
CA ILE A 322 3.60 3.31 1.87
C ILE A 322 2.39 2.45 1.53
N THR A 323 1.43 3.00 0.81
CA THR A 323 0.23 2.28 0.37
C THR A 323 0.08 2.37 -1.14
N VAL A 324 0.03 1.22 -1.81
CA VAL A 324 -0.19 1.12 -3.26
C VAL A 324 -1.39 0.22 -3.52
N GLY A 325 -2.40 0.75 -4.22
CA GLY A 325 -3.61 0.00 -4.53
C GLY A 325 -3.38 -1.09 -5.58
N GLN A 326 -2.95 -0.71 -6.78
CA GLN A 326 -2.72 -1.64 -7.88
C GLN A 326 -1.43 -1.31 -8.63
N THR A 327 -0.65 -2.33 -9.00
CA THR A 327 0.51 -2.17 -9.88
C THR A 327 0.52 -3.24 -10.97
N ALA A 328 0.83 -2.84 -12.20
CA ALA A 328 0.82 -3.75 -13.35
C ALA A 328 2.18 -4.41 -13.65
N SER A 329 3.26 -4.01 -12.96
CA SER A 329 4.63 -4.49 -13.25
C SER A 329 5.47 -4.59 -11.97
N PHE A 330 6.78 -4.42 -12.07
CA PHE A 330 7.73 -4.49 -10.96
C PHE A 330 7.56 -3.33 -9.97
N VAL A 331 7.60 -3.68 -8.68
CA VAL A 331 7.45 -2.76 -7.56
C VAL A 331 8.67 -2.88 -6.64
N SER A 332 9.37 -1.77 -6.41
CA SER A 332 10.48 -1.62 -5.47
C SER A 332 10.09 -0.62 -4.40
N VAL A 333 10.06 -1.03 -3.13
CA VAL A 333 9.63 -0.19 -2.02
C VAL A 333 10.59 -0.30 -0.85
N HIS A 334 10.98 0.85 -0.31
CA HIS A 334 11.83 0.94 0.88
C HIS A 334 11.23 1.92 1.88
N THR A 335 11.08 1.50 3.14
CA THR A 335 10.73 2.39 4.25
C THR A 335 11.64 2.16 5.46
N GLY A 336 12.05 3.21 6.15
CA GLY A 336 12.88 3.05 7.35
C GLY A 336 12.09 2.59 8.59
N GLY A 337 10.80 2.88 8.68
CA GLY A 337 9.99 2.51 9.86
C GLY A 337 8.49 2.33 9.64
N GLY A 338 7.94 2.73 8.50
CA GLY A 338 6.50 2.65 8.26
C GLY A 338 6.01 1.25 7.82
N GLN A 339 4.70 1.08 7.86
CA GLN A 339 4.01 -0.07 7.27
C GLN A 339 3.97 0.02 5.75
N ILE A 340 4.09 -1.12 5.08
CA ILE A 340 3.93 -1.22 3.64
C ILE A 340 2.67 -2.04 3.35
N ASP A 341 1.73 -1.46 2.61
CA ASP A 341 0.49 -2.11 2.20
C ASP A 341 0.37 -2.13 0.67
N PHE A 342 0.27 -3.34 0.11
CA PHE A 342 -0.02 -3.57 -1.30
C PHE A 342 -1.38 -4.23 -1.48
N GLY A 343 -2.18 -3.70 -2.41
CA GLY A 343 -3.37 -4.38 -2.91
C GLY A 343 -2.99 -5.45 -3.95
N GLU A 344 -3.20 -5.16 -5.23
CA GLU A 344 -2.97 -6.12 -6.31
C GLU A 344 -1.70 -5.79 -7.09
N VAL A 345 -0.74 -6.73 -7.15
CA VAL A 345 0.49 -6.55 -7.94
C VAL A 345 0.61 -7.62 -9.03
N ARG A 346 0.45 -7.20 -10.28
CA ARG A 346 0.58 -8.05 -11.48
C ARG A 346 2.02 -8.13 -11.99
N GLY A 347 2.96 -8.34 -11.08
CA GLY A 347 4.38 -8.42 -11.40
C GLY A 347 5.19 -8.92 -10.22
N SER A 348 6.47 -8.58 -10.18
CA SER A 348 7.37 -8.89 -9.07
C SER A 348 7.41 -7.77 -8.03
N VAL A 349 7.61 -8.14 -6.77
CA VAL A 349 7.66 -7.20 -5.63
C VAL A 349 9.00 -7.32 -4.94
N ARG A 350 9.65 -6.20 -4.66
CA ARG A 350 10.73 -6.05 -3.68
C ARG A 350 10.31 -5.02 -2.65
N ALA A 351 10.15 -5.43 -1.40
CA ALA A 351 9.76 -4.53 -0.32
C ALA A 351 10.66 -4.70 0.91
N GLN A 352 11.15 -3.59 1.46
CA GLN A 352 11.97 -3.59 2.65
C GLN A 352 11.47 -2.56 3.66
N THR A 353 11.29 -2.97 4.91
CA THR A 353 10.93 -2.07 6.02
C THR A 353 11.83 -2.26 7.24
N GLY A 354 12.25 -1.16 7.85
CA GLY A 354 13.08 -1.20 9.06
C GLY A 354 12.31 -1.48 10.36
N GLY A 355 10.97 -1.36 10.39
CA GLY A 355 10.21 -1.54 11.62
C GLY A 355 8.71 -1.86 11.47
N GLY A 356 8.09 -1.46 10.37
CA GLY A 356 6.65 -1.69 10.14
C GLY A 356 6.33 -3.10 9.64
N GLY A 357 5.04 -3.43 9.64
CA GLY A 357 4.53 -4.63 8.99
C GLY A 357 4.54 -4.51 7.46
N ILE A 358 4.48 -5.65 6.78
CA ILE A 358 4.27 -5.71 5.33
C ILE A 358 2.99 -6.51 5.09
N HIS A 359 2.01 -5.89 4.45
CA HIS A 359 0.79 -6.57 4.03
C HIS A 359 0.70 -6.58 2.51
N VAL A 360 0.48 -7.77 1.95
CA VAL A 360 0.40 -8.00 0.52
C VAL A 360 -0.87 -8.78 0.23
N MET A 361 -1.82 -8.18 -0.48
CA MET A 361 -3.11 -8.83 -0.75
C MET A 361 -3.01 -9.85 -1.89
N TYR A 362 -2.42 -9.48 -3.04
CA TYR A 362 -2.21 -10.40 -4.18
C TYR A 362 -0.94 -10.08 -4.96
N VAL A 363 -0.14 -11.10 -5.28
CA VAL A 363 1.02 -11.00 -6.18
C VAL A 363 1.05 -12.14 -7.18
N SER A 364 1.12 -11.79 -8.46
CA SER A 364 1.20 -12.78 -9.55
C SER A 364 2.62 -13.32 -9.81
N GLY A 365 3.67 -12.50 -9.58
CA GLY A 365 5.07 -12.85 -9.86
C GLY A 365 5.89 -13.18 -8.61
N PRO A 366 7.23 -13.31 -8.72
CA PRO A 366 8.10 -13.56 -7.58
C PRO A 366 8.16 -12.35 -6.65
N MET A 367 8.18 -12.59 -5.35
CA MET A 367 8.29 -11.52 -4.35
C MET A 367 9.44 -11.75 -3.36
N GLU A 368 10.07 -10.64 -2.99
CA GLU A 368 11.15 -10.52 -2.00
C GLU A 368 10.73 -9.46 -0.99
N VAL A 369 10.40 -9.88 0.24
CA VAL A 369 9.89 -9.01 1.29
C VAL A 369 10.71 -9.18 2.57
N GLU A 370 11.21 -8.07 3.11
CA GLU A 370 12.05 -8.08 4.31
C GLU A 370 11.55 -7.05 5.33
N SER A 371 11.35 -7.47 6.57
CA SER A 371 11.02 -6.58 7.68
C SER A 371 11.95 -6.83 8.85
N ASN A 372 12.53 -5.79 9.45
CA ASN A 372 13.36 -6.03 10.64
C ASN A 372 12.50 -6.30 11.89
N GLY A 373 11.41 -5.55 12.09
CA GLY A 373 10.62 -5.59 13.34
C GLY A 373 9.16 -6.01 13.19
N GLY A 374 8.59 -5.90 12.00
CA GLY A 374 7.15 -6.10 11.78
C GLY A 374 6.80 -7.50 11.27
N SER A 375 5.51 -7.81 11.37
CA SER A 375 4.94 -9.03 10.81
C SER A 375 4.71 -8.91 9.31
N ILE A 376 4.84 -10.02 8.60
CA ILE A 376 4.63 -10.10 7.15
C ILE A 376 3.38 -10.94 6.92
N CYS A 377 2.37 -10.36 6.26
CA CYS A 377 1.14 -11.03 5.90
C CYS A 377 0.97 -11.02 4.39
N VAL A 378 0.88 -12.19 3.77
CA VAL A 378 0.66 -12.32 2.33
C VAL A 378 -0.56 -13.17 2.03
N THR A 379 -1.68 -12.51 1.70
CA THR A 379 -3.00 -13.14 1.54
C THR A 379 -3.12 -14.01 0.29
N SER A 380 -2.33 -13.75 -0.75
CA SER A 380 -2.30 -14.60 -1.94
C SER A 380 -1.02 -14.36 -2.74
N ALA A 381 -0.17 -15.39 -2.83
CA ALA A 381 1.02 -15.36 -3.67
C ALA A 381 0.95 -16.47 -4.73
N SER A 382 0.95 -16.07 -6.01
CA SER A 382 0.98 -17.01 -7.12
C SER A 382 2.40 -17.36 -7.57
N GLY A 383 3.37 -16.48 -7.33
CA GLY A 383 4.78 -16.72 -7.62
C GLY A 383 5.60 -17.20 -6.42
N ALA A 384 6.92 -17.31 -6.61
CA ALA A 384 7.84 -17.68 -5.55
C ALA A 384 7.93 -16.60 -4.46
N VAL A 385 8.03 -17.05 -3.21
CA VAL A 385 8.01 -16.19 -2.03
C VAL A 385 9.34 -16.23 -1.31
N GLN A 386 10.01 -15.08 -1.21
CA GLN A 386 11.13 -14.88 -0.31
C GLN A 386 10.72 -13.86 0.75
N ALA A 387 10.46 -14.32 1.97
CA ALA A 387 10.07 -13.45 3.08
C ALA A 387 11.02 -13.64 4.27
N ALA A 388 11.50 -12.53 4.84
CA ALA A 388 12.35 -12.55 6.01
C ALA A 388 11.91 -11.53 7.05
N THR A 389 11.80 -11.94 8.31
CA THR A 389 11.62 -11.02 9.44
C THR A 389 12.51 -11.38 10.63
N SER A 390 12.97 -10.38 11.41
CA SER A 390 13.76 -10.67 12.61
C SER A 390 12.88 -10.84 13.85
N GLY A 391 11.85 -10.01 14.02
CA GLY A 391 11.01 -10.00 15.23
C GLY A 391 9.54 -10.40 15.03
N GLY A 392 9.01 -10.26 13.82
CA GLY A 392 7.58 -10.46 13.56
C GLY A 392 7.21 -11.90 13.16
N SER A 393 5.91 -12.15 13.04
CA SER A 393 5.41 -13.43 12.51
C SER A 393 5.24 -13.32 10.99
N ILE A 394 5.35 -14.45 10.29
CA ILE A 394 5.09 -14.55 8.85
C ILE A 394 3.83 -15.39 8.65
N THR A 395 2.82 -14.81 8.01
CA THR A 395 1.65 -15.54 7.53
C THR A 395 1.59 -15.46 6.02
N ALA A 396 1.64 -16.61 5.33
CA ALA A 396 1.64 -16.66 3.88
C ALA A 396 0.63 -17.67 3.34
N TRP A 397 -0.23 -17.21 2.45
CA TRP A 397 -1.13 -18.03 1.64
C TRP A 397 -0.52 -18.18 0.25
N ILE A 398 0.06 -19.36 0.00
CA ILE A 398 0.73 -19.66 -1.26
C ILE A 398 -0.30 -20.35 -2.17
N ASN A 399 -0.72 -19.66 -3.24
CA ASN A 399 -1.71 -20.15 -4.18
C ASN A 399 -1.24 -19.91 -5.63
N PRO A 400 -0.34 -20.77 -6.15
CA PRO A 400 0.15 -20.68 -7.51
C PRO A 400 -0.97 -20.79 -8.54
N ASN A 401 -0.74 -20.23 -9.72
CA ASN A 401 -1.71 -20.32 -10.81
C ASN A 401 -1.74 -21.75 -11.36
N ALA A 402 -2.96 -22.24 -11.65
CA ALA A 402 -3.12 -23.55 -12.27
C ALA A 402 -2.32 -23.62 -13.60
N PRO A 403 -1.58 -24.71 -13.84
CA PRO A 403 -0.89 -24.87 -15.12
C PRO A 403 -1.91 -24.87 -16.26
N ALA A 404 -1.50 -24.42 -17.45
CA ALA A 404 -2.36 -24.39 -18.64
C ALA A 404 -2.82 -25.79 -19.15
N GLY A 405 -2.53 -26.86 -18.40
CA GLY A 405 -2.94 -28.24 -18.66
C GLY A 405 -3.34 -28.97 -17.37
N LYS A 406 -3.81 -30.22 -17.49
CA LYS A 406 -4.22 -31.08 -16.36
C LYS A 406 -3.02 -31.64 -15.56
N GLY A 407 -2.15 -30.77 -15.05
CA GLY A 407 -1.02 -31.14 -14.19
C GLY A 407 -1.26 -30.74 -12.73
N PRO A 408 -0.56 -31.38 -11.77
CA PRO A 408 -0.60 -30.94 -10.37
C PRO A 408 -0.04 -29.52 -10.26
N LEU A 409 -0.57 -28.76 -9.30
CA LEU A 409 -0.14 -27.41 -9.07
C LEU A 409 1.33 -27.37 -8.62
N ARG A 410 2.15 -26.46 -9.14
CA ARG A 410 3.59 -26.39 -8.85
C ARG A 410 4.03 -24.95 -8.63
N LEU A 411 5.02 -24.77 -7.75
CA LEU A 411 5.73 -23.49 -7.65
C LEU A 411 6.71 -23.35 -8.81
N GLU A 412 6.78 -22.16 -9.40
CA GLU A 412 7.71 -21.84 -10.49
C GLU A 412 9.18 -21.79 -10.03
N ALA A 413 9.40 -21.46 -8.76
CA ALA A 413 10.72 -21.29 -8.16
C ALA A 413 10.69 -21.65 -6.66
N PRO A 414 11.86 -21.90 -6.03
CA PRO A 414 11.91 -22.19 -4.61
C PRO A 414 11.46 -20.98 -3.78
N SER A 415 10.70 -21.27 -2.72
CA SER A 415 10.21 -20.27 -1.77
C SER A 415 10.92 -20.44 -0.44
N GLN A 416 11.24 -19.33 0.21
CA GLN A 416 11.91 -19.31 1.51
C GLN A 416 11.22 -18.31 2.44
N LEU A 417 10.78 -18.79 3.61
CA LEU A 417 10.24 -17.98 4.69
C LEU A 417 11.16 -18.12 5.91
N ALA A 418 11.63 -16.99 6.43
CA ALA A 418 12.58 -16.98 7.53
C ALA A 418 12.16 -15.97 8.60
N SER A 419 11.96 -16.44 9.83
CA SER A 419 11.65 -15.60 10.99
C SER A 419 12.74 -15.71 12.05
N GLY A 420 13.07 -14.64 12.75
CA GLY A 420 13.96 -14.71 13.91
C GLY A 420 13.23 -15.35 15.08
N THR A 421 12.35 -14.59 15.72
CA THR A 421 11.61 -15.02 16.94
C THR A 421 10.14 -15.34 16.72
N GLY A 422 9.52 -14.86 15.64
CA GLY A 422 8.08 -15.01 15.43
C GLY A 422 7.68 -16.32 14.76
N ASP A 423 6.38 -16.59 14.80
CA ASP A 423 5.78 -17.78 14.22
C ASP A 423 5.73 -17.69 12.69
N ILE A 424 5.76 -18.84 12.02
CA ILE A 424 5.55 -18.95 10.58
C ILE A 424 4.31 -19.80 10.35
N VAL A 425 3.28 -19.22 9.75
CA VAL A 425 2.05 -19.91 9.38
C VAL A 425 1.94 -19.90 7.85
N VAL A 426 1.87 -21.10 7.26
CA VAL A 426 1.77 -21.26 5.81
C VAL A 426 0.52 -22.02 5.46
N TYR A 427 -0.26 -21.44 4.55
CA TYR A 427 -1.41 -22.09 3.95
C TYR A 427 -1.06 -22.54 2.53
N LEU A 428 -1.27 -23.83 2.26
CA LEU A 428 -0.97 -24.48 0.98
C LEU A 428 -2.24 -25.14 0.42
N PRO A 429 -2.46 -25.22 -0.90
CA PRO A 429 -3.54 -26.02 -1.46
C PRO A 429 -3.15 -27.51 -1.47
N ARG A 430 -4.15 -28.40 -1.39
CA ARG A 430 -3.91 -29.86 -1.22
C ARG A 430 -3.27 -30.52 -2.44
N ASP A 431 -3.45 -29.95 -3.62
CA ASP A 431 -2.92 -30.43 -4.91
C ASP A 431 -1.52 -29.88 -5.25
N LEU A 432 -0.92 -29.06 -4.36
CA LEU A 432 0.40 -28.50 -4.57
C LEU A 432 1.50 -29.56 -4.48
N ALA A 433 2.29 -29.68 -5.54
CA ALA A 433 3.49 -30.50 -5.58
C ALA A 433 4.72 -29.67 -5.15
N VAL A 434 5.22 -29.94 -3.94
CA VAL A 434 6.28 -29.17 -3.28
C VAL A 434 7.10 -30.03 -2.32
N ASN A 435 8.38 -29.71 -2.18
CA ASN A 435 9.24 -30.30 -1.15
C ASN A 435 9.35 -29.34 0.03
N ILE A 436 8.85 -29.73 1.20
CA ILE A 436 8.87 -28.90 2.41
C ILE A 436 10.11 -29.25 3.23
N ASP A 437 10.85 -28.20 3.60
CA ASP A 437 12.03 -28.26 4.45
C ASP A 437 11.86 -27.21 5.56
N ALA A 438 11.44 -27.64 6.75
CA ALA A 438 11.14 -26.75 7.87
C ALA A 438 12.13 -26.97 9.03
N LEU A 439 12.83 -25.91 9.43
CA LEU A 439 13.88 -25.95 10.45
C LEU A 439 13.62 -24.92 11.56
N VAL A 440 13.60 -25.38 12.81
CA VAL A 440 13.58 -24.55 14.02
C VAL A 440 14.92 -24.72 14.73
N SER A 441 15.72 -23.65 14.89
CA SER A 441 17.07 -23.77 15.48
C SER A 441 17.07 -24.14 16.96
N ASN A 442 16.24 -23.47 17.77
CA ASN A 442 16.10 -23.69 19.20
C ASN A 442 14.66 -24.10 19.50
N GLY A 443 14.28 -25.29 19.06
CA GLY A 443 12.93 -25.82 19.20
C GLY A 443 12.83 -26.95 20.21
N THR A 444 11.58 -27.33 20.49
CA THR A 444 11.19 -28.58 21.16
C THR A 444 10.28 -29.39 20.22
N GLU A 445 9.89 -30.59 20.60
CA GLU A 445 9.03 -31.50 19.81
C GLU A 445 7.72 -30.87 19.31
N HIS A 446 7.19 -29.84 19.98
CA HIS A 446 5.91 -29.17 19.63
C HIS A 446 6.07 -27.84 18.89
N HIS A 447 7.25 -27.55 18.33
CA HIS A 447 7.47 -26.29 17.59
C HIS A 447 7.08 -26.35 16.11
N ILE A 448 6.90 -27.55 15.54
CA ILE A 448 6.42 -27.72 14.17
C ILE A 448 5.11 -28.49 14.23
N GLU A 449 4.03 -27.83 13.81
CA GLU A 449 2.68 -28.38 13.76
C GLU A 449 2.24 -28.40 12.29
N ALA A 450 1.64 -29.50 11.85
CA ALA A 450 1.02 -29.59 10.53
C ALA A 450 -0.35 -30.24 10.63
N ASP A 451 -1.22 -29.94 9.67
CA ASP A 451 -2.50 -30.61 9.53
C ASP A 451 -2.31 -32.14 9.44
N SER A 452 -3.24 -32.93 9.98
CA SER A 452 -3.11 -34.40 10.07
C SER A 452 -2.93 -35.08 8.70
N ALA A 453 -3.40 -34.44 7.64
CA ALA A 453 -3.23 -34.88 6.26
C ALA A 453 -1.83 -34.60 5.68
N LEU A 454 -0.99 -33.82 6.37
CA LEU A 454 0.41 -33.55 6.04
C LEU A 454 1.31 -34.47 6.85
N HIS A 455 1.74 -35.58 6.26
CA HIS A 455 2.71 -36.47 6.89
C HIS A 455 4.11 -35.85 6.84
N LEU A 456 4.54 -35.27 7.96
CA LEU A 456 5.91 -34.76 8.15
C LEU A 456 6.82 -35.84 8.72
N ILE A 457 8.02 -35.97 8.15
CA ILE A 457 9.12 -36.73 8.73
C ILE A 457 9.86 -35.80 9.69
N MET A 458 9.69 -36.04 10.98
CA MET A 458 10.31 -35.23 12.05
C MET A 458 11.68 -35.80 12.43
N GLN A 459 12.68 -34.93 12.50
CA GLN A 459 14.03 -35.20 13.00
C GLN A 459 14.39 -34.13 14.03
N GLY A 460 14.49 -34.49 15.30
CA GLY A 460 14.77 -33.52 16.35
C GLY A 460 15.20 -34.18 17.65
N PRO A 461 15.61 -33.40 18.65
CA PRO A 461 15.95 -33.92 19.96
C PRO A 461 14.72 -34.59 20.59
N THR A 462 14.85 -35.85 20.98
CA THR A 462 13.81 -36.61 21.72
C THR A 462 13.57 -36.07 23.13
N SER A 463 14.47 -35.22 23.64
CA SER A 463 14.35 -34.55 24.93
C SER A 463 15.30 -33.35 25.01
N GLY A 464 14.81 -32.20 25.50
CA GLY A 464 15.57 -30.95 25.62
C GLY A 464 15.30 -29.91 24.51
N VAL A 465 16.13 -28.86 24.46
CA VAL A 465 16.07 -27.80 23.44
C VAL A 465 17.16 -28.06 22.40
N GLY A 466 16.80 -28.05 21.12
CA GLY A 466 17.75 -28.23 20.03
C GLY A 466 17.13 -28.02 18.65
N PRO A 467 17.88 -28.28 17.57
CA PRO A 467 17.37 -28.09 16.22
C PRO A 467 16.30 -29.12 15.91
N VAL A 468 15.11 -28.65 15.53
CA VAL A 468 14.00 -29.49 15.07
C VAL A 468 13.88 -29.30 13.56
N HIS A 469 13.95 -30.40 12.82
CA HIS A 469 13.88 -30.44 11.38
C HIS A 469 12.68 -31.29 10.96
N ALA A 470 11.87 -30.79 10.04
CA ALA A 470 10.75 -31.50 9.46
C ALA A 470 10.84 -31.47 7.95
N MET A 471 10.68 -32.64 7.34
CA MET A 471 10.73 -32.82 5.89
C MET A 471 9.44 -33.46 5.39
N ALA A 472 8.92 -32.98 4.27
CA ALA A 472 7.80 -33.62 3.58
C ALA A 472 7.88 -33.44 2.07
N VAL A 473 7.31 -34.41 1.35
CA VAL A 473 7.19 -34.38 -0.11
C VAL A 473 5.70 -34.47 -0.43
N LEU A 474 5.14 -33.41 -1.01
CA LEU A 474 3.72 -33.34 -1.38
C LEU A 474 3.55 -33.60 -2.88
N ASN A 475 2.54 -34.39 -3.26
CA ASN A 475 2.09 -34.64 -4.63
C ASN A 475 3.21 -34.96 -5.65
N GLY A 476 4.17 -35.80 -5.26
CA GLY A 476 5.30 -36.18 -6.12
C GLY A 476 6.49 -35.20 -6.12
N GLY A 477 6.45 -34.20 -5.24
CA GLY A 477 7.54 -33.24 -5.03
C GLY A 477 7.61 -32.14 -6.08
N GLY A 478 8.53 -31.20 -5.87
CA GLY A 478 8.67 -30.03 -6.74
C GLY A 478 9.74 -29.07 -6.27
N ALA A 479 9.52 -27.77 -6.50
CA ALA A 479 10.38 -26.75 -5.93
C ALA A 479 10.37 -26.82 -4.40
N ALA A 480 11.46 -26.34 -3.79
CA ALA A 480 11.61 -26.39 -2.34
C ALA A 480 10.89 -25.22 -1.67
N LEU A 481 10.12 -25.51 -0.63
CA LEU A 481 9.58 -24.55 0.34
C LEU A 481 10.39 -24.67 1.63
N LYS A 482 11.29 -23.71 1.84
CA LYS A 482 12.18 -23.66 3.01
C LYS A 482 11.59 -22.76 4.08
N LEU A 483 11.34 -23.30 5.26
CA LEU A 483 10.83 -22.58 6.41
C LEU A 483 11.89 -22.57 7.51
N ARG A 484 12.26 -21.40 8.03
CA ARG A 484 13.30 -21.28 9.05
C ARG A 484 12.87 -20.36 10.17
N THR A 485 12.94 -20.82 11.41
CA THR A 485 12.75 -19.96 12.58
C THR A 485 13.76 -20.26 13.68
N THR A 486 14.10 -19.28 14.51
CA THR A 486 15.06 -19.50 15.62
C THR A 486 14.34 -20.09 16.83
N GLY A 487 13.16 -19.59 17.17
CA GLY A 487 12.39 -20.06 18.33
C GLY A 487 10.88 -19.90 18.20
N GLY A 488 10.37 -19.46 17.05
CA GLY A 488 8.94 -19.42 16.78
C GLY A 488 8.39 -20.80 16.41
N LYS A 489 7.06 -20.92 16.38
CA LYS A 489 6.38 -22.11 15.90
C LYS A 489 6.19 -22.06 14.38
N ILE A 490 6.32 -23.20 13.72
CA ILE A 490 5.98 -23.37 12.31
C ILE A 490 4.65 -24.13 12.24
N ARG A 491 3.65 -23.54 11.58
CA ARG A 491 2.35 -24.17 11.30
C ARG A 491 2.13 -24.30 9.81
N LEU A 492 1.85 -25.53 9.36
CA LEU A 492 1.50 -25.83 7.98
C LEU A 492 0.02 -26.27 7.93
N GLN A 493 -0.79 -25.55 7.16
CA GLN A 493 -2.23 -25.82 7.04
C GLN A 493 -2.64 -25.89 5.57
N PHE A 494 -3.67 -26.69 5.27
CA PHE A 494 -4.29 -26.68 3.95
C PHE A 494 -5.33 -25.55 3.86
N ILE A 495 -5.37 -24.84 2.73
CA ILE A 495 -6.33 -23.75 2.45
C ILE A 495 -7.78 -24.27 2.55
N ASP A 496 -8.01 -25.52 2.14
CA ASP A 496 -9.36 -26.10 1.99
C ASP A 496 -9.88 -26.78 3.27
N ALA A 497 -9.19 -26.64 4.41
CA ALA A 497 -9.57 -27.33 5.65
C ALA A 497 -11.01 -27.06 6.10
N GLN A 498 -11.62 -25.94 5.70
CA GLN A 498 -13.03 -25.62 6.00
C GLN A 498 -14.02 -25.93 4.87
N LEU A 499 -13.61 -25.95 3.59
CA LEU A 499 -14.52 -26.20 2.47
C LEU A 499 -14.81 -27.70 2.30
N ALA A 500 -13.77 -28.54 2.39
CA ALA A 500 -13.91 -29.99 2.24
C ALA A 500 -14.76 -30.61 3.36
N LEU A 501 -14.64 -30.09 4.58
CA LEU A 501 -15.48 -30.46 5.72
C LEU A 501 -16.95 -30.06 5.53
N ARG A 502 -17.19 -28.93 4.85
CA ARG A 502 -18.55 -28.47 4.54
C ARG A 502 -19.20 -29.33 3.45
N GLU A 503 -18.44 -29.72 2.43
CA GLU A 503 -18.92 -30.56 1.33
C GLU A 503 -19.22 -31.99 1.76
N SER A 504 -18.41 -32.58 2.66
CA SER A 504 -18.69 -33.91 3.23
C SER A 504 -19.98 -33.93 4.05
N LEU A 505 -20.21 -32.90 4.88
CA LEU A 505 -21.42 -32.75 5.68
C LEU A 505 -22.68 -32.59 4.81
N LEU A 506 -22.58 -31.85 3.70
CA LEU A 506 -23.68 -31.70 2.74
C LEU A 506 -24.03 -33.02 2.05
N CYS A 507 -23.03 -33.84 1.69
CA CYS A 507 -23.26 -35.16 1.10
C CYS A 507 -23.94 -36.12 2.09
N GLU A 508 -23.50 -36.16 3.35
CA GLU A 508 -24.11 -37.01 4.37
C GLU A 508 -25.57 -36.61 4.67
N GLN A 509 -25.85 -35.30 4.69
CA GLN A 509 -27.21 -34.79 4.84
C GLN A 509 -28.09 -35.20 3.66
N ALA A 510 -27.58 -35.15 2.42
CA ALA A 510 -28.30 -35.56 1.22
C ALA A 510 -28.64 -37.08 1.23
N ASP A 511 -27.70 -37.91 1.68
CA ASP A 511 -27.92 -39.37 1.77
C ASP A 511 -28.95 -39.75 2.84
N ARG A 512 -28.93 -39.08 4.00
CA ARG A 512 -29.97 -39.27 5.03
C ARG A 512 -31.35 -38.85 4.53
N LEU A 513 -31.41 -37.77 3.75
CA LEU A 513 -32.64 -37.31 3.11
C LEU A 513 -33.15 -38.35 2.10
N ASN A 514 -32.31 -38.82 1.19
CA ASN A 514 -32.68 -39.84 0.21
C ASN A 514 -33.11 -41.15 0.85
N LYS A 515 -32.45 -41.59 1.93
CA LYS A 515 -32.86 -42.78 2.68
C LYS A 515 -34.26 -42.61 3.30
N ARG A 516 -34.57 -41.44 3.87
CA ARG A 516 -35.90 -41.12 4.39
C ARG A 516 -36.96 -41.03 3.30
N PHE A 517 -36.62 -40.52 2.10
CA PHE A 517 -37.54 -40.52 0.96
C PHE A 517 -37.88 -41.94 0.50
N MET A 518 -36.88 -42.82 0.44
CA MET A 518 -37.09 -44.23 0.08
C MET A 518 -37.92 -44.98 1.13
N GLU A 519 -37.68 -44.75 2.42
CA GLU A 519 -38.49 -45.30 3.52
C GLU A 519 -39.94 -44.76 3.51
N ALA A 520 -40.14 -43.54 3.01
CA ALA A 520 -41.47 -42.93 2.82
C ALA A 520 -42.14 -43.28 1.47
N GLY A 521 -41.54 -44.16 0.66
CA GLY A 521 -42.09 -44.60 -0.63
C GLY A 521 -42.04 -43.55 -1.75
N LEU A 522 -41.22 -42.51 -1.61
CA LEU A 522 -41.03 -41.43 -2.57
C LEU A 522 -39.76 -41.64 -3.38
N ALA A 523 -39.76 -41.21 -4.65
CA ALA A 523 -38.60 -41.31 -5.53
C ALA A 523 -37.42 -40.50 -4.98
N PRO A 524 -36.17 -40.99 -5.12
CA PRO A 524 -34.99 -40.29 -4.64
C PRO A 524 -34.84 -38.95 -5.37
N VAL A 525 -34.43 -37.93 -4.63
CA VAL A 525 -34.17 -36.62 -5.21
C VAL A 525 -32.81 -36.68 -5.90
N SER A 526 -32.81 -36.73 -7.23
CA SER A 526 -31.59 -36.56 -8.02
C SER A 526 -31.27 -35.07 -8.09
N PHE A 527 -30.35 -34.61 -7.24
CA PHE A 527 -29.69 -33.33 -7.48
C PHE A 527 -28.86 -33.46 -8.77
N PRO A 528 -28.98 -32.53 -9.74
CA PRO A 528 -28.18 -32.60 -10.96
C PRO A 528 -26.69 -32.64 -10.61
N PRO A 529 -25.87 -33.41 -11.35
CA PRO A 529 -24.45 -33.49 -11.08
C PRO A 529 -23.78 -32.20 -11.56
N SER A 530 -23.67 -31.21 -10.68
CA SER A 530 -22.51 -30.34 -10.71
C SER A 530 -21.54 -30.81 -9.63
N MET A 531 -20.70 -31.75 -10.08
CA MET A 531 -19.46 -32.24 -9.47
C MET A 531 -19.58 -33.18 -8.27
N GLY A 532 -19.14 -34.43 -8.45
CA GLY A 532 -18.68 -35.32 -7.38
C GLY A 532 -17.50 -36.17 -7.90
N PRO A 533 -16.75 -36.94 -7.07
CA PRO A 533 -17.09 -37.34 -5.70
C PRO A 533 -15.96 -37.20 -4.63
N THR A 534 -16.37 -37.00 -3.38
CA THR A 534 -15.66 -37.39 -2.13
C THR A 534 -16.13 -38.80 -1.70
N PRO A 535 -15.41 -39.55 -0.81
CA PRO A 535 -15.81 -39.63 0.63
C PRO A 535 -14.63 -39.82 1.63
N CYS A 536 -14.56 -39.09 2.77
CA CYS A 536 -15.17 -39.32 4.13
C CYS A 536 -14.66 -40.61 4.84
N ASP A 537 -14.36 -40.73 6.14
CA ASP A 537 -14.52 -39.94 7.37
C ASP A 537 -13.81 -40.70 8.52
N THR A 538 -13.50 -40.06 9.68
CA THR A 538 -14.02 -40.49 11.02
C THR A 538 -13.49 -39.68 12.23
N ASN A 539 -14.40 -38.85 12.78
CA ASN A 539 -14.83 -38.80 14.20
C ASN A 539 -13.88 -38.34 15.34
N ARG A 540 -14.15 -37.15 15.93
CA ARG A 540 -14.94 -36.96 17.18
C ARG A 540 -14.95 -35.50 17.68
N GLN A 541 -16.14 -35.00 18.00
CA GLN A 541 -16.46 -33.86 18.91
C GLN A 541 -16.64 -34.38 20.36
N PRO A 542 -16.79 -33.58 21.45
CA PRO A 542 -17.39 -32.22 21.56
C PRO A 542 -16.53 -31.23 22.43
N GLU A 543 -16.84 -29.94 22.68
CA GLU A 543 -18.00 -29.39 23.43
C GLU A 543 -17.94 -27.83 23.54
N LYS A 544 -19.09 -27.22 23.87
CA LYS A 544 -19.41 -25.76 23.95
C LYS A 544 -18.97 -25.12 25.28
N THR A 545 -18.53 -23.85 25.28
CA THR A 545 -19.08 -22.74 26.13
C THR A 545 -18.42 -21.37 25.87
N GLN A 546 -19.25 -20.31 25.89
CA GLN A 546 -18.95 -18.90 26.22
C GLN A 546 -19.90 -18.52 27.39
N PRO A 547 -19.76 -17.42 28.17
CA PRO A 547 -19.17 -16.09 27.86
C PRO A 547 -18.24 -15.55 29.00
N GLU A 548 -17.61 -14.36 29.01
CA GLU A 548 -18.19 -13.00 29.08
C GLU A 548 -17.12 -11.87 29.01
N ARG A 549 -17.60 -10.65 28.74
CA ARG A 549 -16.90 -9.36 28.50
C ARG A 549 -16.04 -8.84 29.67
N THR A 550 -14.93 -8.17 29.32
CA THR A 550 -14.48 -6.94 30.00
C THR A 550 -14.15 -5.84 29.00
N LYS A 551 -14.45 -4.61 29.44
CA LYS A 551 -14.47 -3.34 28.71
C LYS A 551 -13.07 -2.74 28.51
N ASN A 552 -12.99 -1.97 27.42
CA ASN A 552 -12.10 -0.83 27.12
C ASN A 552 -10.69 -1.11 26.56
N SER A 553 -10.55 -0.87 25.24
CA SER A 553 -9.66 0.14 24.64
C SER A 553 -9.29 -0.28 23.21
N THR A 554 -10.08 0.12 22.19
CA THR A 554 -9.64 0.40 20.79
C THR A 554 -10.84 0.69 19.85
N ASP A 555 -11.55 1.79 20.13
CA ASP A 555 -12.70 2.30 19.36
C ASP A 555 -12.33 3.04 18.04
N TRP A 556 -11.27 2.63 17.34
CA TRP A 556 -10.89 3.27 16.06
C TRP A 556 -10.80 2.32 14.87
N LEU A 557 -10.59 1.02 15.14
CA LEU A 557 -10.50 -0.03 14.12
C LEU A 557 -11.88 -0.54 13.69
N GLU A 558 -12.86 -0.61 14.61
CA GLU A 558 -14.24 -0.97 14.27
C GLU A 558 -14.94 0.14 13.48
N ASP A 559 -14.78 1.41 13.88
CA ASP A 559 -15.33 2.56 13.14
C ASP A 559 -14.73 2.70 11.74
N TRP A 560 -13.43 2.37 11.59
CA TRP A 560 -12.75 2.39 10.30
C TRP A 560 -13.18 1.23 9.38
N LEU A 561 -13.34 0.01 9.91
CA LEU A 561 -13.86 -1.13 9.16
C LEU A 561 -15.32 -0.90 8.70
N ILE A 562 -16.12 -0.23 9.53
CA ILE A 562 -17.51 0.14 9.23
C ILE A 562 -17.58 1.26 8.16
N ASP A 563 -16.69 2.26 8.17
CA ASP A 563 -16.64 3.31 7.12
C ASP A 563 -16.12 2.77 5.77
N LEU A 564 -15.20 1.80 5.80
CA LEU A 564 -14.69 1.15 4.59
C LEU A 564 -15.76 0.31 3.90
N GLU A 565 -16.60 -0.40 4.67
CA GLU A 565 -17.75 -1.15 4.13
C GLU A 565 -18.85 -0.23 3.56
N ARG A 566 -19.11 0.92 4.19
CA ARG A 566 -20.07 1.94 3.70
C ARG A 566 -19.68 2.51 2.34
N ARG A 567 -18.38 2.66 2.06
CA ARG A 567 -17.89 3.17 0.77
C ARG A 567 -17.88 2.13 -0.35
N PHE A 568 -17.82 0.84 -0.02
CA PHE A 568 -17.79 -0.24 -1.01
C PHE A 568 -19.17 -0.79 -1.39
N ARG A 569 -20.19 -0.71 -0.51
CA ARG A 569 -21.50 -1.35 -0.73
C ARG A 569 -22.61 -0.48 -1.34
N GLY A 570 -22.39 0.82 -1.54
CA GLY A 570 -23.32 1.68 -2.30
C GLY A 570 -24.69 1.94 -1.66
N GLY A 571 -24.87 1.67 -0.36
CA GLY A 571 -26.12 1.91 0.36
C GLY A 571 -25.96 2.10 1.87
N ILE A 572 -27.00 2.63 2.52
CA ILE A 572 -27.06 2.86 3.97
C ILE A 572 -27.54 1.57 4.64
N THR A 573 -26.78 1.05 5.61
CA THR A 573 -27.24 -0.09 6.44
C THR A 573 -28.17 0.44 7.51
N GLU A 574 -29.44 0.03 7.49
CA GLU A 574 -30.45 0.41 8.49
C GLU A 574 -30.86 -0.80 9.35
N ASP A 575 -31.25 -0.52 10.58
CA ASP A 575 -31.85 -1.50 11.49
C ASP A 575 -33.11 -2.14 10.84
N PRO A 576 -33.33 -3.47 10.97
CA PRO A 576 -34.51 -4.16 10.48
C PRO A 576 -35.84 -3.44 10.73
N ASP A 577 -36.00 -2.83 11.91
CA ASP A 577 -37.27 -2.20 12.31
C ASP A 577 -37.52 -0.88 11.56
N GLU A 578 -36.48 -0.07 11.33
CA GLU A 578 -36.57 1.14 10.52
C GLU A 578 -36.77 0.82 9.04
N PHE A 579 -36.12 -0.25 8.56
CA PHE A 579 -36.28 -0.73 7.19
C PHE A 579 -37.73 -1.16 6.90
N LEU A 580 -38.39 -1.86 7.82
CA LEU A 580 -39.78 -2.30 7.67
C LEU A 580 -40.76 -1.11 7.58
N LYS A 581 -40.53 -0.01 8.30
CA LYS A 581 -41.37 1.21 8.23
C LYS A 581 -41.39 1.84 6.83
N ARG A 582 -40.35 1.60 6.02
CA ARG A 582 -40.24 2.13 4.65
C ARG A 582 -41.03 1.30 3.64
N ILE A 583 -41.43 0.08 3.99
CA ILE A 583 -42.09 -0.86 3.09
C ILE A 583 -43.59 -0.55 3.06
N THR A 584 -44.10 -0.22 1.88
CA THR A 584 -45.50 0.16 1.66
C THR A 584 -46.37 -1.04 1.29
N TYR A 585 -45.77 -2.09 0.73
CA TYR A 585 -46.46 -3.33 0.37
C TYR A 585 -45.56 -4.52 0.65
N HIS A 586 -46.01 -5.41 1.54
CA HIS A 586 -45.25 -6.61 1.95
C HIS A 586 -46.16 -7.85 2.10
N PRO A 587 -46.47 -8.58 1.02
CA PRO A 587 -47.12 -9.88 1.18
C PRO A 587 -46.27 -10.81 2.06
N TYR A 588 -46.93 -11.48 3.02
CA TYR A 588 -46.29 -12.51 3.83
C TYR A 588 -45.89 -13.71 2.95
N PRO A 589 -44.79 -14.41 3.28
CA PRO A 589 -44.38 -15.59 2.54
C PRO A 589 -45.43 -16.68 2.63
N THR A 590 -45.77 -17.25 1.48
CA THR A 590 -46.69 -18.40 1.41
C THR A 590 -45.93 -19.65 1.83
N TYR A 591 -46.48 -20.40 2.78
CA TYR A 591 -45.87 -21.64 3.25
C TYR A 591 -45.81 -22.68 2.12
N PRO A 592 -44.63 -23.22 1.77
CA PRO A 592 -44.53 -24.27 0.76
C PRO A 592 -45.31 -25.51 1.17
N SER A 593 -46.18 -26.02 0.30
CA SER A 593 -46.99 -27.22 0.60
C SER A 593 -46.15 -28.46 0.93
N LEU A 594 -44.94 -28.56 0.36
CA LEU A 594 -43.97 -29.61 0.68
C LEU A 594 -43.43 -29.48 2.11
N ALA A 595 -43.04 -28.26 2.53
CA ALA A 595 -42.58 -27.98 3.89
C ALA A 595 -43.71 -28.16 4.91
N GLN A 596 -44.96 -27.86 4.52
CA GLN A 596 -46.13 -28.06 5.36
C GLN A 596 -46.41 -29.54 5.63
N ARG A 597 -46.38 -30.39 4.59
CA ARG A 597 -46.54 -31.85 4.73
C ARG A 597 -45.40 -32.49 5.52
N ALA A 598 -44.20 -31.93 5.41
CA ALA A 598 -43.00 -32.42 6.09
C ALA A 598 -42.84 -31.89 7.54
N GLY A 599 -43.75 -31.02 8.02
CA GLY A 599 -43.69 -30.49 9.39
C GLY A 599 -42.51 -29.53 9.65
N ILE A 600 -41.86 -29.03 8.59
CA ILE A 600 -40.62 -28.24 8.67
C ILE A 600 -40.95 -26.82 9.08
N HIS A 601 -40.52 -26.41 10.28
CA HIS A 601 -40.66 -25.07 10.84
C HIS A 601 -39.28 -24.46 11.10
N GLY A 602 -39.18 -23.13 11.12
CA GLY A 602 -37.90 -22.46 11.37
C GLY A 602 -37.89 -21.00 10.95
N PHE A 603 -36.76 -20.35 11.16
CA PHE A 603 -36.56 -18.96 10.78
C PHE A 603 -35.72 -18.86 9.50
N VAL A 604 -35.98 -17.83 8.69
CA VAL A 604 -35.19 -17.48 7.51
C VAL A 604 -34.71 -16.04 7.66
N VAL A 605 -33.41 -15.83 7.55
CA VAL A 605 -32.75 -14.52 7.62
C VAL A 605 -32.23 -14.14 6.24
N LEU A 606 -32.76 -13.06 5.67
CA LEU A 606 -32.39 -12.56 4.34
C LEU A 606 -31.79 -11.15 4.44
N GLN A 607 -30.72 -10.88 3.70
CA GLN A 607 -30.25 -9.52 3.46
C GLN A 607 -30.98 -8.96 2.23
N ALA A 608 -31.71 -7.86 2.42
CA ALA A 608 -32.50 -7.21 1.39
C ALA A 608 -32.06 -5.75 1.17
N LYS A 609 -32.29 -5.24 -0.04
CA LYS A 609 -31.92 -3.90 -0.49
C LYS A 609 -33.11 -3.18 -1.13
N ILE A 610 -33.43 -1.97 -0.69
CA ILE A 610 -34.36 -1.08 -1.39
C ILE A 610 -33.57 -0.30 -2.44
N THR A 611 -33.92 -0.49 -3.71
CA THR A 611 -33.36 0.22 -4.85
C THR A 611 -33.87 1.66 -4.93
N LYS A 612 -33.21 2.49 -5.75
CA LYS A 612 -33.59 3.89 -6.00
C LYS A 612 -35.02 4.05 -6.57
N ASP A 613 -35.53 3.00 -7.20
CA ASP A 613 -36.88 2.95 -7.79
C ASP A 613 -37.94 2.39 -6.82
N GLY A 614 -37.57 2.12 -5.55
CA GLY A 614 -38.48 1.62 -4.52
C GLY A 614 -38.81 0.12 -4.60
N ARG A 615 -38.07 -0.64 -5.42
CA ARG A 615 -38.16 -2.12 -5.45
C ARG A 615 -37.24 -2.73 -4.40
N VAL A 616 -37.69 -3.81 -3.76
CA VAL A 616 -36.87 -4.56 -2.79
C VAL A 616 -36.22 -5.76 -3.49
N GLU A 617 -34.90 -5.83 -3.43
CA GLU A 617 -34.07 -6.90 -3.98
C GLU A 617 -33.44 -7.71 -2.85
N VAL A 618 -33.36 -9.04 -3.01
CA VAL A 618 -32.63 -9.89 -2.05
C VAL A 618 -31.17 -9.95 -2.48
N LEU A 619 -30.27 -9.53 -1.61
CA LEU A 619 -28.82 -9.60 -1.86
C LEU A 619 -28.26 -10.98 -1.52
N LYS A 620 -28.65 -11.54 -0.36
CA LYS A 620 -28.13 -12.84 0.11
C LYS A 620 -29.04 -13.46 1.16
N ALA A 621 -29.23 -14.78 1.12
CA ALA A 621 -29.75 -15.53 2.27
C ALA A 621 -28.62 -15.76 3.27
N LEU A 622 -28.77 -15.25 4.50
CA LEU A 622 -27.76 -15.37 5.54
C LEU A 622 -27.91 -16.70 6.28
N GLU A 623 -29.15 -17.02 6.69
CA GLU A 623 -29.49 -18.21 7.46
C GLU A 623 -30.91 -18.69 7.13
N GLY A 624 -31.19 -19.97 7.28
CA GLY A 624 -32.53 -20.53 7.17
C GLY A 624 -32.59 -21.89 6.48
N GLU A 625 -33.66 -22.63 6.74
CA GLU A 625 -33.87 -23.95 6.16
C GLU A 625 -34.10 -23.84 4.64
N PRO A 626 -33.35 -24.55 3.78
CA PRO A 626 -33.44 -24.41 2.32
C PRO A 626 -34.86 -24.55 1.76
N ALA A 627 -35.69 -25.42 2.37
CA ALA A 627 -37.07 -25.63 1.98
C ALA A 627 -37.99 -24.40 2.19
N LEU A 628 -37.59 -23.43 3.01
CA LEU A 628 -38.34 -22.22 3.35
C LEU A 628 -37.73 -20.95 2.73
N VAL A 629 -36.46 -21.00 2.34
CA VAL A 629 -35.71 -19.85 1.78
C VAL A 629 -36.36 -19.31 0.50
N ASP A 630 -36.74 -20.19 -0.42
CA ASP A 630 -37.35 -19.77 -1.70
C ASP A 630 -38.68 -19.03 -1.50
N ALA A 631 -39.51 -19.49 -0.56
CA ALA A 631 -40.76 -18.81 -0.21
C ALA A 631 -40.53 -17.43 0.40
N ALA A 632 -39.49 -17.28 1.23
CA ALA A 632 -39.12 -15.99 1.80
C ALA A 632 -38.57 -15.04 0.71
N ILE A 633 -37.75 -15.54 -0.21
CA ILE A 633 -37.21 -14.76 -1.34
C ILE A 633 -38.34 -14.26 -2.26
N ASP A 634 -39.27 -15.14 -2.62
CA ASP A 634 -40.39 -14.79 -3.50
C ASP A 634 -41.34 -13.78 -2.87
N ALA A 635 -41.50 -13.83 -1.54
CA ALA A 635 -42.23 -12.81 -0.81
C ALA A 635 -41.53 -11.46 -0.90
N VAL A 636 -40.23 -11.40 -0.57
CA VAL A 636 -39.45 -10.16 -0.55
C VAL A 636 -39.34 -9.52 -1.94
N LYS A 637 -39.22 -10.30 -3.01
CA LYS A 637 -39.23 -9.77 -4.40
C LYS A 637 -40.52 -9.02 -4.75
N ARG A 638 -41.64 -9.36 -4.11
CA ARG A 638 -42.93 -8.69 -4.31
C ARG A 638 -43.07 -7.43 -3.45
N TRP A 639 -42.13 -7.19 -2.53
CA TRP A 639 -42.19 -6.03 -1.66
C TRP A 639 -41.91 -4.73 -2.43
N ARG A 640 -42.51 -3.64 -1.95
CA ARG A 640 -42.29 -2.27 -2.46
C ARG A 640 -42.08 -1.33 -1.29
N GLY A 641 -41.06 -0.49 -1.36
CA GLY A 641 -40.71 0.47 -0.32
C GLY A 641 -40.38 1.84 -0.87
N LYS A 642 -40.32 2.83 0.02
CA LYS A 642 -39.91 4.19 -0.34
C LYS A 642 -38.37 4.29 -0.35
N PRO A 643 -37.75 4.80 -1.44
CA PRO A 643 -36.30 5.00 -1.49
C PRO A 643 -35.87 6.13 -0.53
N GLU A 644 -34.62 6.08 -0.04
CA GLU A 644 -34.09 7.09 0.87
C GLU A 644 -33.45 8.26 0.12
N TRP A 645 -33.66 9.48 0.61
CA TRP A 645 -33.14 10.69 -0.01
C TRP A 645 -32.03 11.31 0.84
N ALA A 646 -30.78 11.17 0.41
CA ALA A 646 -29.65 11.83 1.06
C ALA A 646 -29.10 12.94 0.16
N LYS A 647 -29.03 14.17 0.67
CA LYS A 647 -28.51 15.35 -0.06
C LYS A 647 -29.17 15.57 -1.45
N GLY A 648 -30.48 15.34 -1.54
CA GLY A 648 -31.26 15.54 -2.77
C GLY A 648 -31.07 14.46 -3.85
N LYS A 649 -30.40 13.34 -3.54
CA LYS A 649 -30.24 12.18 -4.44
C LYS A 649 -30.80 10.91 -3.80
N PRO A 650 -31.47 10.02 -4.57
CA PRO A 650 -31.94 8.74 -4.06
C PRO A 650 -30.76 7.79 -3.80
N VAL A 651 -30.73 7.20 -2.59
CA VAL A 651 -29.71 6.29 -2.10
C VAL A 651 -30.34 4.94 -1.78
N GLU A 652 -29.57 3.86 -1.99
CA GLU A 652 -30.01 2.49 -1.73
C GLU A 652 -29.91 2.19 -0.22
N VAL A 653 -30.85 1.42 0.32
CA VAL A 653 -30.88 1.05 1.75
C VAL A 653 -30.79 -0.46 1.86
N ILE A 654 -29.91 -0.97 2.71
CA ILE A 654 -29.68 -2.41 2.92
C ILE A 654 -30.05 -2.77 4.36
N SER A 655 -30.78 -3.86 4.57
CA SER A 655 -31.07 -4.38 5.91
C SER A 655 -31.22 -5.91 5.93
N THR A 656 -31.27 -6.47 7.13
CA THR A 656 -31.42 -7.90 7.39
C THR A 656 -32.82 -8.18 7.90
N LEU A 657 -33.57 -9.03 7.21
CA LEU A 657 -34.95 -9.41 7.53
C LEU A 657 -35.00 -10.81 8.13
N LYS A 658 -35.80 -10.99 9.19
CA LYS A 658 -36.06 -12.31 9.79
C LYS A 658 -37.52 -12.71 9.59
N PHE A 659 -37.74 -13.86 8.97
CA PHE A 659 -39.05 -14.48 8.77
C PHE A 659 -39.17 -15.69 9.70
N ASP A 660 -40.29 -15.79 10.42
CA ASP A 660 -40.61 -16.96 11.23
C ASP A 660 -41.72 -17.77 10.55
N PHE A 661 -41.42 -19.02 10.20
CA PHE A 661 -42.36 -19.96 9.60
C PHE A 661 -42.86 -20.93 10.66
N GLN A 662 -44.09 -20.71 11.11
CA GLN A 662 -44.79 -21.58 12.05
C GLN A 662 -45.98 -22.26 11.36
N LEU A 663 -46.16 -23.55 11.62
CA LEU A 663 -47.36 -24.29 11.25
C LEU A 663 -48.51 -23.84 12.14
N ARG A 664 -49.60 -23.36 11.53
CA ARG A 664 -50.85 -23.05 12.22
C ARG A 664 -51.79 -24.23 12.22
#